data_AF-A0A2G9ICC8-F1
#
_entry.id   AF-A0A2G9ICC8-F1
#
_cell.length_a   1.000
_cell.length_b   1.000
_cell.length_c   1.000
_cell.angle_alpha   90.00
_cell.angle_beta   90.00
_cell.angle_gamma   90.00
#
_symmetry.space_group_name_H-M   'P 1'
#
loop_
_entity.id
_entity.type
_entity.pdbx_description
1 polymer ?
#
loop_
_entity_poly.entity_id
_entity_poly.type
_entity_poly.pdbx_seq_one_letter_code
_entity_poly.pdbx_strand_id
1 'polypeptide(L)'
;MKTKNLIERLSLFLLALVLTMLAWAQGGSGNESETITIASKEDWKAFCDRVNKGQTTLNAKLTKDVDLGEEIVMAGTLDPNSHSYDLLCYTGTFDGQGHTLSFSWDAGSRNDIAPFKYVKDATIQNLRTQGKITTKGDCSSGMVYGALGTTTLTGCISDVDITGGDAGWYASQAAGMVQAVAYQASVQITDCLVKGSITDNADESYKAMAGFVFNNNGGTYTLTRCLYVGKNNAANNGYSKTFGKDGYGATFTDCYYLNTCGKAQGDKITEAQLRNGYVAYKLQKGRESQVWGQTLGTDNEPQLTADATKRVYEVKFVYNGEVKATRYANSGQTVALPTAEELLGAGYNPKMTYTLNFGDFTANTPVTEDKSVDVTVTGTFNIASKEDWKAFCDLVGSGQNAVDAKMTADVDLGSDIAMVGTSKSYSGTFDGQGHTLTLNWNSTSGWLAPFYTVDGATIKNLRTEGEIKSNSHFLSGLVQSAYGNTTISGCVSAVNITSSYNEGGCDAAGMIECVRDNAKVTITDCVVKGKLNATTEKGRNYMGGFVINQYGKCTLTNCLYAGENNATYGYTFASDYSTGATTTIKNCHYLNACGKTQGERIVEKQLKSGEVTYKLQGDRTDSCHWAQVLGEWPGLYSEADKAKPNYVYYNKENNGWTCDDFRLTDGQSLPIGLDFTATKATYDRTLAAGKATLCLPYELPVQGFKAYTLSENQVNPAAVHFEKVSGTLGAYRPYLLVADGTPQLGGENLQVKADRNSIVLSAGNYYFKGAVHDVVNWWLTSDHAYILQADGLFHKVTSNNPSVTVPAYRAYISYNSHEGAKRLSIVFDGETTGIYGTTDDTTDGAVDGAVYNLQGQRVADRLDDSVRRQIPTGVYIVNGRKVIVK
;
A
#
# COMPACT_ATOMS: atom_id res chain seq x y z
N MET A 1 24.12 -89.07 -31.88
CA MET A 1 22.66 -89.27 -31.59
C MET A 1 22.24 -88.11 -30.69
N LYS A 2 21.43 -87.11 -31.07
CA LYS A 2 20.21 -87.13 -31.88
C LYS A 2 20.11 -85.86 -32.74
N THR A 3 20.50 -85.97 -34.01
CA THR A 3 20.35 -84.98 -35.10
C THR A 3 18.97 -85.08 -35.77
N LYS A 4 17.91 -85.38 -35.01
CA LYS A 4 16.54 -85.58 -35.55
C LYS A 4 15.53 -84.48 -35.20
N ASN A 5 15.87 -83.49 -34.36
CA ASN A 5 14.92 -82.47 -33.89
C ASN A 5 15.16 -81.04 -34.43
N LEU A 6 16.19 -80.82 -35.27
CA LEU A 6 16.47 -79.48 -35.82
C LEU A 6 15.87 -79.27 -37.21
N ILE A 7 15.67 -80.34 -38.00
CA ILE A 7 15.08 -80.26 -39.34
C ILE A 7 13.55 -80.14 -39.28
N GLU A 8 12.87 -80.84 -38.37
CA GLU A 8 11.41 -80.68 -38.20
C GLU A 8 11.00 -79.30 -37.66
N ARG A 9 11.84 -78.65 -36.84
CA ARG A 9 11.55 -77.29 -36.34
C ARG A 9 11.89 -76.19 -37.34
N LEU A 10 12.88 -76.37 -38.21
CA LEU A 10 13.12 -75.43 -39.32
C LEU A 10 12.09 -75.61 -40.44
N SER A 11 11.62 -76.84 -40.71
CA SER A 11 10.55 -77.09 -41.69
C SER A 11 9.18 -76.61 -41.20
N LEU A 12 8.87 -76.66 -39.89
CA LEU A 12 7.67 -76.03 -39.34
C LEU A 12 7.77 -74.49 -39.24
N PHE A 13 8.96 -73.91 -39.04
CA PHE A 13 9.12 -72.44 -39.07
C PHE A 13 9.10 -71.89 -40.50
N LEU A 14 9.64 -72.62 -41.50
CA LEU A 14 9.49 -72.24 -42.91
C LEU A 14 8.09 -72.54 -43.47
N LEU A 15 7.34 -73.53 -42.97
CA LEU A 15 5.93 -73.67 -43.34
C LEU A 15 5.05 -72.63 -42.66
N ALA A 16 5.33 -72.24 -41.40
CA ALA A 16 4.55 -71.21 -40.70
C ALA A 16 4.79 -69.78 -41.23
N LEU A 17 5.98 -69.47 -41.77
CA LEU A 17 6.22 -68.20 -42.45
C LEU A 17 5.67 -68.17 -43.89
N VAL A 18 5.41 -69.33 -44.50
CA VAL A 18 4.85 -69.45 -45.86
C VAL A 18 3.31 -69.63 -45.85
N LEU A 19 2.69 -69.84 -44.68
CA LEU A 19 1.23 -70.00 -44.52
C LEU A 19 0.49 -68.81 -43.88
N THR A 20 1.16 -67.68 -43.60
CA THR A 20 0.46 -66.42 -43.27
C THR A 20 0.36 -65.45 -44.45
N MET A 21 0.90 -65.83 -45.62
CA MET A 21 0.52 -65.19 -46.89
C MET A 21 -0.62 -65.98 -47.54
N LEU A 22 -1.64 -65.23 -47.97
CA LEU A 22 -2.88 -65.65 -48.65
C LEU A 22 -3.97 -66.30 -47.78
N ALA A 23 -4.70 -65.47 -47.03
CA ALA A 23 -6.17 -65.58 -47.01
C ALA A 23 -6.87 -64.51 -47.89
N TRP A 24 -6.14 -63.49 -48.36
CA TRP A 24 -6.69 -62.36 -49.12
C TRP A 24 -6.80 -62.57 -50.64
N ALA A 25 -6.25 -63.66 -51.19
CA ALA A 25 -6.22 -63.87 -52.64
C ALA A 25 -7.36 -64.75 -53.18
N GLN A 26 -8.31 -65.16 -52.34
CA GLN A 26 -9.58 -65.67 -52.84
C GLN A 26 -10.61 -64.54 -52.78
N GLY A 27 -11.10 -64.15 -53.95
CA GLY A 27 -12.26 -63.28 -54.08
C GLY A 27 -13.46 -63.92 -53.38
N GLY A 28 -13.66 -63.56 -52.12
CA GLY A 28 -14.90 -63.81 -51.39
C GLY A 28 -15.98 -62.92 -51.98
N SER A 29 -17.05 -63.55 -52.45
CA SER A 29 -18.24 -62.89 -53.00
C SER A 29 -18.82 -61.88 -52.00
N GLY A 30 -18.93 -60.63 -52.46
CA GLY A 30 -19.80 -59.56 -51.99
C GLY A 30 -20.53 -59.72 -50.65
N ASN A 31 -19.84 -59.43 -49.55
CA ASN A 31 -20.51 -59.01 -48.31
C ASN A 31 -19.91 -57.68 -47.83
N GLU A 32 -20.76 -56.66 -47.76
CA GLU A 32 -20.49 -55.24 -47.48
C GLU A 32 -20.01 -54.94 -46.04
N SER A 33 -19.33 -55.87 -45.35
CA SER A 33 -18.95 -55.72 -43.92
C SER A 33 -17.48 -55.91 -43.59
N GLU A 34 -16.60 -56.20 -44.56
CA GLU A 34 -15.17 -56.36 -44.28
C GLU A 34 -14.51 -54.97 -44.08
N THR A 35 -14.06 -54.69 -42.85
CA THR A 35 -13.18 -53.54 -42.57
C THR A 35 -11.72 -53.98 -42.64
N ILE A 36 -10.98 -53.45 -43.60
CA ILE A 36 -9.57 -53.73 -43.83
C ILE A 36 -8.73 -53.02 -42.76
N THR A 37 -7.86 -53.75 -42.08
CA THR A 37 -6.87 -53.18 -41.17
C THR A 37 -5.57 -52.93 -41.90
N ILE A 38 -5.06 -51.71 -41.83
CA ILE A 38 -3.79 -51.30 -42.43
C ILE A 38 -2.79 -51.06 -41.30
N ALA A 39 -1.71 -51.85 -41.28
CA ALA A 39 -0.63 -51.78 -40.29
C ALA A 39 0.76 -51.67 -40.95
N SER A 40 0.85 -51.62 -42.27
CA SER A 40 2.11 -51.58 -43.00
C SER A 40 1.91 -50.95 -44.38
N LYS A 41 3.03 -50.61 -45.03
CA LYS A 41 2.99 -50.13 -46.42
C LYS A 41 2.47 -51.21 -47.38
N GLU A 42 2.74 -52.48 -47.08
CA GLU A 42 2.25 -53.62 -47.84
C GLU A 42 0.72 -53.73 -47.73
N ASP A 43 0.16 -53.52 -46.54
CA ASP A 43 -1.30 -53.49 -46.34
C ASP A 43 -1.96 -52.32 -47.09
N TRP A 44 -1.32 -51.14 -47.05
CA TRP A 44 -1.78 -49.97 -47.82
C TRP A 44 -1.78 -50.28 -49.32
N LYS A 45 -0.71 -50.89 -49.82
CA LYS A 45 -0.61 -51.30 -51.22
C LYS A 45 -1.68 -52.33 -51.60
N ALA A 46 -1.92 -53.33 -50.76
CA ALA A 46 -2.98 -54.31 -50.98
C ALA A 46 -4.37 -53.66 -50.99
N PHE A 47 -4.62 -52.70 -50.10
CA PHE A 47 -5.85 -51.90 -50.08
C PHE A 47 -6.04 -51.11 -51.38
N CYS A 48 -5.02 -50.33 -51.79
CA CYS A 48 -5.06 -49.58 -53.04
C CYS A 48 -5.27 -50.49 -54.26
N ASP A 49 -4.58 -51.64 -54.32
CA ASP A 49 -4.72 -52.61 -55.41
C ASP A 49 -6.14 -53.17 -55.53
N ARG A 50 -6.81 -53.43 -54.40
CA ARG A 50 -8.21 -53.90 -54.40
C ARG A 50 -9.17 -52.81 -54.88
N VAL A 51 -9.02 -51.59 -54.37
CA VAL A 51 -9.81 -50.44 -54.82
C VAL A 51 -9.62 -50.21 -56.33
N ASN A 52 -8.37 -50.23 -56.79
CA ASN A 52 -8.00 -50.00 -58.19
C ASN A 52 -8.37 -51.17 -59.13
N LYS A 53 -8.83 -52.30 -58.58
CA LYS A 53 -9.40 -53.45 -59.33
C LYS A 53 -10.93 -53.50 -59.24
N GLY A 54 -11.57 -52.47 -58.69
CA GLY A 54 -13.03 -52.31 -58.67
C GLY A 54 -13.72 -52.67 -57.35
N GLN A 55 -12.99 -53.06 -56.31
CA GLN A 55 -13.56 -53.21 -54.96
C GLN A 55 -13.57 -51.84 -54.25
N THR A 56 -14.44 -50.95 -54.69
CA THR A 56 -14.42 -49.52 -54.31
C THR A 56 -15.05 -49.20 -52.96
N THR A 57 -15.94 -50.05 -52.45
CA THR A 57 -16.74 -49.84 -51.24
C THR A 57 -16.05 -50.30 -49.94
N LEU A 58 -14.76 -50.61 -49.98
CA LEU A 58 -14.02 -51.18 -48.85
C LEU A 58 -13.94 -50.19 -47.68
N ASN A 59 -14.34 -50.61 -46.48
CA ASN A 59 -14.00 -49.85 -45.28
C ASN A 59 -12.57 -50.19 -44.86
N ALA A 60 -11.81 -49.20 -44.40
CA ALA A 60 -10.44 -49.40 -43.97
C ALA A 60 -10.13 -48.60 -42.70
N LYS A 61 -9.22 -49.12 -41.87
CA LYS A 61 -8.71 -48.40 -40.71
C LYS A 61 -7.21 -48.60 -40.51
N LEU A 62 -6.52 -47.54 -40.11
CA LEU A 62 -5.14 -47.66 -39.63
C LEU A 62 -5.14 -48.20 -38.21
N THR A 63 -4.13 -49.00 -37.86
CA THR A 63 -3.95 -49.55 -36.51
C THR A 63 -2.68 -49.07 -35.80
N LYS A 64 -1.83 -48.35 -36.55
CA LYS A 64 -0.64 -47.64 -36.09
C LYS A 64 -0.21 -46.66 -37.17
N ASP A 65 0.80 -45.85 -36.89
CA ASP A 65 1.45 -45.03 -37.91
C ASP A 65 2.09 -45.92 -38.99
N VAL A 66 1.91 -45.56 -40.26
CA VAL A 66 2.37 -46.31 -41.43
C VAL A 66 3.19 -45.41 -42.34
N ASP A 67 4.44 -45.80 -42.56
CA ASP A 67 5.34 -45.16 -43.52
C ASP A 67 5.34 -45.89 -44.86
N LEU A 68 4.85 -45.21 -45.89
CA LEU A 68 4.78 -45.71 -47.26
C LEU A 68 6.12 -45.61 -48.00
N GLY A 69 7.08 -44.84 -47.46
CA GLY A 69 8.37 -44.59 -48.10
C GLY A 69 8.25 -43.79 -49.40
N GLU A 70 9.04 -44.19 -50.40
CA GLU A 70 9.19 -43.45 -51.67
C GLU A 70 8.26 -43.96 -52.79
N GLU A 71 7.68 -45.16 -52.64
CA GLU A 71 6.81 -45.74 -53.67
C GLU A 71 5.45 -45.01 -53.71
N ILE A 72 5.08 -44.46 -54.87
CA ILE A 72 3.80 -43.75 -55.06
C ILE A 72 2.68 -44.77 -55.26
N VAL A 73 1.92 -45.01 -54.19
CA VAL A 73 0.76 -45.91 -54.19
C VAL A 73 -0.46 -45.16 -53.70
N MET A 74 -1.50 -45.06 -54.56
CA MET A 74 -2.66 -44.22 -54.33
C MET A 74 -3.96 -45.02 -54.49
N ALA A 75 -4.96 -44.72 -53.66
CA ALA A 75 -6.28 -45.31 -53.73
C ALA A 75 -7.17 -44.58 -54.74
N GLY A 76 -7.74 -45.34 -55.68
CA GLY A 76 -8.56 -44.84 -56.78
C GLY A 76 -7.76 -44.62 -58.05
N THR A 77 -8.37 -44.92 -59.21
CA THR A 77 -7.72 -44.78 -60.53
C THR A 77 -8.76 -44.60 -61.63
N LEU A 78 -8.32 -44.23 -62.82
CA LEU A 78 -9.10 -44.42 -64.06
C LEU A 78 -9.29 -45.92 -64.30
N ASP A 79 -10.50 -46.34 -64.66
CA ASP A 79 -10.79 -47.72 -65.05
C ASP A 79 -10.07 -48.03 -66.38
N PRO A 80 -9.06 -48.92 -66.38
CA PRO A 80 -8.33 -49.24 -67.59
C PRO A 80 -9.17 -50.00 -68.63
N ASN A 81 -10.34 -50.52 -68.24
CA ASN A 81 -11.24 -51.29 -69.11
C ASN A 81 -12.44 -50.47 -69.63
N SER A 82 -12.57 -49.21 -69.17
CA SER A 82 -13.64 -48.32 -69.60
C SER A 82 -13.29 -47.62 -70.92
N HIS A 83 -14.24 -47.65 -71.87
CA HIS A 83 -14.16 -46.89 -73.12
C HIS A 83 -14.66 -45.44 -72.96
N SER A 84 -15.11 -45.08 -71.75
CA SER A 84 -15.79 -43.83 -71.41
C SER A 84 -15.05 -43.00 -70.34
N TYR A 85 -13.80 -43.35 -70.00
CA TYR A 85 -13.02 -42.74 -68.92
C TYR A 85 -13.68 -42.86 -67.53
N ASP A 86 -14.35 -43.98 -67.27
CA ASP A 86 -14.95 -44.23 -65.95
C ASP A 86 -13.86 -44.30 -64.87
N LEU A 87 -14.23 -43.88 -63.65
CA LEU A 87 -13.32 -43.83 -62.51
C LEU A 87 -13.64 -44.98 -61.53
N LEU A 88 -12.60 -45.69 -61.10
CA LEU A 88 -12.65 -46.58 -59.93
C LEU A 88 -12.40 -45.74 -58.68
N CYS A 89 -13.37 -44.91 -58.30
CA CYS A 89 -13.29 -44.06 -57.10
C CYS A 89 -13.37 -44.89 -55.82
N TYR A 90 -12.60 -44.54 -54.80
CA TYR A 90 -12.83 -45.05 -53.45
C TYR A 90 -14.14 -44.49 -52.88
N THR A 91 -15.03 -45.34 -52.36
CA THR A 91 -16.36 -44.94 -51.86
C THR A 91 -16.65 -45.41 -50.44
N GLY A 92 -15.68 -46.04 -49.78
CA GLY A 92 -15.83 -46.54 -48.42
C GLY A 92 -15.54 -45.50 -47.33
N THR A 93 -15.52 -45.97 -46.08
CA THR A 93 -15.05 -45.22 -44.91
C THR A 93 -13.61 -45.59 -44.59
N PHE A 94 -12.72 -44.60 -44.57
CA PHE A 94 -11.34 -44.71 -44.13
C PHE A 94 -11.16 -44.01 -42.77
N ASP A 95 -10.88 -44.78 -41.72
CA ASP A 95 -10.63 -44.26 -40.38
C ASP A 95 -9.15 -44.36 -40.01
N GLY A 96 -8.45 -43.22 -39.97
CA GLY A 96 -7.07 -43.18 -39.51
C GLY A 96 -6.90 -43.52 -38.03
N GLN A 97 -7.97 -43.49 -37.23
CA GLN A 97 -7.94 -43.69 -35.76
C GLN A 97 -6.91 -42.79 -35.04
N GLY A 98 -6.61 -41.62 -35.60
CA GLY A 98 -5.60 -40.68 -35.11
C GLY A 98 -4.16 -41.02 -35.55
N HIS A 99 -3.95 -42.07 -36.33
CA HIS A 99 -2.64 -42.47 -36.85
C HIS A 99 -2.23 -41.69 -38.10
N THR A 100 -0.92 -41.73 -38.34
CA THR A 100 -0.25 -41.04 -39.43
C THR A 100 0.04 -41.98 -40.59
N LEU A 101 -0.31 -41.54 -41.80
CA LEU A 101 0.16 -42.10 -43.06
C LEU A 101 1.27 -41.20 -43.61
N SER A 102 2.53 -41.65 -43.51
CA SER A 102 3.69 -40.87 -43.96
C SER A 102 4.21 -41.32 -45.32
N PHE A 103 4.74 -40.38 -46.10
CA PHE A 103 5.32 -40.65 -47.42
C PHE A 103 6.32 -39.59 -47.86
N SER A 104 7.25 -39.98 -48.73
CA SER A 104 8.23 -39.09 -49.36
C SER A 104 8.25 -39.34 -50.86
N TRP A 105 7.30 -38.74 -51.57
CA TRP A 105 7.04 -39.03 -52.97
C TRP A 105 7.69 -38.02 -53.91
N ASP A 106 8.56 -38.50 -54.79
CA ASP A 106 9.03 -37.76 -55.96
C ASP A 106 8.32 -38.30 -57.21
N ALA A 107 7.41 -37.51 -57.73
CA ALA A 107 6.59 -37.85 -58.88
C ALA A 107 7.24 -37.47 -60.22
N GLY A 108 8.44 -36.87 -60.22
CA GLY A 108 9.10 -36.42 -61.45
C GLY A 108 8.26 -35.40 -62.19
N SER A 109 7.63 -35.78 -63.31
CA SER A 109 6.70 -34.94 -64.08
C SER A 109 5.25 -35.43 -64.01
N ARG A 110 4.93 -36.36 -63.10
CA ARG A 110 3.59 -36.93 -62.94
C ARG A 110 2.69 -35.96 -62.20
N ASN A 111 1.48 -35.79 -62.72
CA ASN A 111 0.41 -35.01 -62.11
C ASN A 111 -0.46 -35.87 -61.18
N ASP A 112 -1.39 -35.23 -60.48
CA ASP A 112 -2.48 -35.88 -59.74
C ASP A 112 -2.00 -36.76 -58.56
N ILE A 113 -1.09 -36.24 -57.75
CA ILE A 113 -0.47 -36.98 -56.65
C ILE A 113 -1.18 -36.69 -55.33
N ALA A 114 -1.81 -37.71 -54.76
CA ALA A 114 -2.41 -37.69 -53.43
C ALA A 114 -2.64 -39.13 -52.95
N PRO A 115 -2.57 -39.44 -51.63
CA PRO A 115 -2.81 -40.80 -51.14
C PRO A 115 -4.19 -41.34 -51.54
N PHE A 116 -5.21 -40.48 -51.59
CA PHE A 116 -6.50 -40.78 -52.21
C PHE A 116 -6.59 -40.04 -53.55
N LYS A 117 -6.40 -40.75 -54.66
CA LYS A 117 -6.45 -40.12 -55.98
C LYS A 117 -7.88 -39.71 -56.33
N TYR A 118 -8.82 -40.65 -56.32
CA TYR A 118 -10.22 -40.36 -56.60
C TYR A 118 -11.12 -40.96 -55.53
N VAL A 119 -12.00 -40.12 -54.98
CA VAL A 119 -13.01 -40.53 -54.00
C VAL A 119 -14.40 -40.13 -54.47
N LYS A 120 -15.41 -40.93 -54.14
CA LYS A 120 -16.82 -40.62 -54.43
C LYS A 120 -17.70 -41.13 -53.29
N ASP A 121 -18.54 -40.28 -52.72
CA ASP A 121 -19.42 -40.66 -51.61
C ASP A 121 -18.65 -41.25 -50.39
N ALA A 122 -17.37 -40.88 -50.24
CA ALA A 122 -16.47 -41.48 -49.26
C ALA A 122 -16.42 -40.69 -47.95
N THR A 123 -16.06 -41.36 -46.86
CA THR A 123 -15.74 -40.71 -45.58
C THR A 123 -14.29 -40.99 -45.23
N ILE A 124 -13.49 -39.94 -45.06
CA ILE A 124 -12.12 -40.04 -44.55
C ILE A 124 -12.12 -39.33 -43.19
N GLN A 125 -11.75 -40.04 -42.14
CA GLN A 125 -11.79 -39.50 -40.78
C GLN A 125 -10.55 -39.81 -39.96
N ASN A 126 -10.22 -38.92 -39.02
CA ASN A 126 -9.16 -39.10 -38.02
C ASN A 126 -7.79 -39.48 -38.62
N LEU A 127 -7.49 -38.98 -39.82
CA LEU A 127 -6.28 -39.34 -40.56
C LEU A 127 -5.30 -38.17 -40.58
N ARG A 128 -4.05 -38.43 -40.21
CA ARG A 128 -2.94 -37.52 -40.51
C ARG A 128 -2.17 -38.03 -41.72
N THR A 129 -1.98 -37.19 -42.73
CA THR A 129 -0.97 -37.40 -43.76
C THR A 129 0.27 -36.57 -43.44
N GLN A 130 1.46 -37.15 -43.63
CA GLN A 130 2.71 -36.47 -43.29
C GLN A 130 3.82 -36.76 -44.30
N GLY A 131 4.69 -35.79 -44.51
CA GLY A 131 5.93 -35.98 -45.26
C GLY A 131 6.02 -35.01 -46.42
N LYS A 132 6.35 -35.48 -47.63
CA LYS A 132 6.54 -34.59 -48.78
C LYS A 132 6.06 -35.17 -50.10
N ILE A 133 5.62 -34.28 -50.97
CA ILE A 133 5.34 -34.53 -52.39
C ILE A 133 6.16 -33.53 -53.21
N THR A 134 7.07 -34.02 -54.05
CA THR A 134 7.81 -33.21 -55.02
C THR A 134 7.40 -33.63 -56.43
N THR A 135 7.05 -32.67 -57.27
CA THR A 135 6.77 -32.88 -58.68
C THR A 135 7.10 -31.64 -59.51
N LYS A 136 7.41 -31.82 -60.79
CA LYS A 136 7.41 -30.78 -61.84
C LYS A 136 6.04 -30.67 -62.51
N GLY A 137 5.15 -31.63 -62.24
CA GLY A 137 3.77 -31.64 -62.69
C GLY A 137 2.87 -30.73 -61.85
N ASP A 138 1.58 -30.77 -62.15
CA ASP A 138 0.55 -30.02 -61.45
C ASP A 138 -0.40 -30.92 -60.63
N CYS A 139 -1.29 -30.26 -59.89
CA CYS A 139 -2.43 -30.86 -59.20
C CYS A 139 -2.07 -31.88 -58.10
N SER A 140 -1.09 -31.58 -57.26
CA SER A 140 -0.78 -32.40 -56.07
C SER A 140 -1.62 -32.01 -54.85
N SER A 141 -1.97 -32.98 -54.01
CA SER A 141 -2.68 -32.73 -52.75
C SER A 141 -2.13 -33.51 -51.57
N GLY A 142 -2.23 -32.91 -50.39
CA GLY A 142 -1.86 -33.56 -49.15
C GLY A 142 -2.75 -34.75 -48.77
N MET A 143 -3.97 -34.86 -49.31
CA MET A 143 -4.88 -35.96 -48.96
C MET A 143 -5.71 -36.48 -50.13
N VAL A 144 -6.51 -35.63 -50.79
CA VAL A 144 -7.43 -36.05 -51.85
C VAL A 144 -7.13 -35.28 -53.13
N TYR A 145 -6.93 -35.97 -54.25
CA TYR A 145 -6.85 -35.30 -55.55
C TYR A 145 -8.25 -34.90 -56.05
N GLY A 146 -9.11 -35.84 -56.39
CA GLY A 146 -10.46 -35.58 -56.92
C GLY A 146 -11.57 -36.09 -56.00
N ALA A 147 -12.41 -35.18 -55.50
CA ALA A 147 -13.59 -35.50 -54.69
C ALA A 147 -14.89 -35.40 -55.50
N LEU A 148 -15.60 -36.51 -55.61
CA LEU A 148 -16.88 -36.66 -56.30
C LEU A 148 -18.00 -37.01 -55.31
N GLY A 149 -19.26 -36.85 -55.73
CA GLY A 149 -20.42 -37.22 -54.91
C GLY A 149 -20.47 -36.49 -53.57
N THR A 150 -21.02 -37.13 -52.54
CA THR A 150 -21.12 -36.61 -51.16
C THR A 150 -19.96 -37.11 -50.30
N THR A 151 -18.83 -36.40 -50.34
CA THR A 151 -17.60 -36.81 -49.64
C THR A 151 -17.41 -36.04 -48.33
N THR A 152 -16.97 -36.72 -47.27
CA THR A 152 -16.70 -36.13 -45.94
C THR A 152 -15.25 -36.33 -45.53
N LEU A 153 -14.58 -35.25 -45.12
CA LEU A 153 -13.28 -35.27 -44.44
C LEU A 153 -13.49 -34.72 -43.03
N THR A 154 -13.21 -35.50 -41.99
CA THR A 154 -13.38 -35.04 -40.61
C THR A 154 -12.27 -35.44 -39.67
N GLY A 155 -11.78 -34.50 -38.84
CA GLY A 155 -10.67 -34.82 -37.95
C GLY A 155 -9.35 -35.10 -38.70
N CYS A 156 -9.19 -34.55 -39.90
CA CYS A 156 -8.05 -34.85 -40.77
C CYS A 156 -6.95 -33.79 -40.68
N ILE A 157 -5.69 -34.23 -40.71
CA ILE A 157 -4.51 -33.36 -40.67
C ILE A 157 -3.67 -33.60 -41.92
N SER A 158 -3.33 -32.52 -42.63
CA SER A 158 -2.31 -32.55 -43.68
C SER A 158 -1.05 -31.82 -43.22
N ASP A 159 -0.01 -32.61 -42.94
CA ASP A 159 1.34 -32.19 -42.59
C ASP A 159 2.31 -32.59 -43.71
N VAL A 160 1.90 -32.31 -44.94
CA VAL A 160 2.62 -32.67 -46.16
C VAL A 160 3.22 -31.42 -46.80
N ASP A 161 4.54 -31.42 -46.97
CA ASP A 161 5.25 -30.41 -47.74
C ASP A 161 5.11 -30.70 -49.24
N ILE A 162 4.40 -29.84 -49.96
CA ILE A 162 4.12 -29.99 -51.39
C ILE A 162 4.99 -29.01 -52.16
N THR A 163 5.83 -29.51 -53.05
CA THR A 163 6.60 -28.73 -54.02
C THR A 163 6.17 -29.12 -55.43
N GLY A 164 5.59 -28.18 -56.17
CA GLY A 164 5.03 -28.41 -57.50
C GLY A 164 5.34 -27.31 -58.50
N GLY A 165 4.95 -27.51 -59.75
CA GLY A 165 5.16 -26.55 -60.84
C GLY A 165 6.57 -26.58 -61.43
N ASP A 166 6.76 -25.87 -62.54
CA ASP A 166 8.03 -25.73 -63.22
C ASP A 166 8.55 -24.29 -63.22
N ALA A 167 9.81 -24.09 -63.60
CA ALA A 167 10.36 -22.74 -63.77
C ALA A 167 9.77 -22.14 -65.06
N GLY A 168 8.65 -21.41 -64.93
CA GLY A 168 7.94 -20.78 -66.03
C GLY A 168 6.46 -20.53 -65.73
N TRP A 169 5.59 -20.94 -66.65
CA TRP A 169 4.16 -20.66 -66.62
C TRP A 169 3.29 -21.80 -66.07
N TYR A 170 3.88 -22.98 -65.80
CA TYR A 170 3.12 -24.11 -65.25
C TYR A 170 3.11 -24.09 -63.73
N ALA A 171 2.00 -23.61 -63.18
CA ALA A 171 1.74 -23.57 -61.76
C ALA A 171 1.56 -24.97 -61.15
N SER A 172 1.91 -25.10 -59.87
CA SER A 172 1.73 -26.33 -59.09
C SER A 172 0.27 -26.79 -59.00
N GLN A 173 -0.68 -25.86 -58.97
CA GLN A 173 -2.09 -26.11 -58.69
C GLN A 173 -2.29 -26.95 -57.41
N ALA A 174 -1.38 -26.77 -56.44
CA ALA A 174 -1.31 -27.62 -55.26
C ALA A 174 -2.38 -27.26 -54.23
N ALA A 175 -2.87 -28.26 -53.51
CA ALA A 175 -3.85 -28.08 -52.45
C ALA A 175 -3.41 -28.77 -51.15
N GLY A 176 -3.51 -28.06 -50.02
CA GLY A 176 -3.18 -28.65 -48.73
C GLY A 176 -4.03 -29.87 -48.37
N MET A 177 -5.30 -29.96 -48.80
CA MET A 177 -6.21 -31.04 -48.42
C MET A 177 -6.94 -31.71 -49.59
N VAL A 178 -7.61 -30.93 -50.44
CA VAL A 178 -8.40 -31.44 -51.59
C VAL A 178 -8.04 -30.66 -52.85
N GLN A 179 -7.57 -31.31 -53.91
CA GLN A 179 -7.21 -30.59 -55.13
C GLN A 179 -8.42 -30.12 -55.93
N ALA A 180 -9.39 -31.00 -56.22
CA ALA A 180 -10.57 -30.65 -57.00
C ALA A 180 -11.87 -31.22 -56.40
N VAL A 181 -12.89 -30.37 -56.34
CA VAL A 181 -14.29 -30.74 -56.14
C VAL A 181 -14.95 -30.87 -57.50
N ALA A 182 -15.50 -32.04 -57.82
CA ALA A 182 -16.10 -32.33 -59.11
C ALA A 182 -17.49 -31.68 -59.29
N TYR A 183 -17.97 -31.65 -60.53
CA TYR A 183 -19.31 -31.16 -60.87
C TYR A 183 -20.39 -31.90 -60.08
N GLN A 184 -21.35 -31.15 -59.50
CA GLN A 184 -22.44 -31.67 -58.66
C GLN A 184 -22.01 -32.41 -57.38
N ALA A 185 -20.72 -32.41 -57.03
CA ALA A 185 -20.26 -32.97 -55.75
C ALA A 185 -20.68 -32.08 -54.57
N SER A 186 -20.71 -32.66 -53.36
CA SER A 186 -20.87 -31.95 -52.10
C SER A 186 -19.83 -32.45 -51.11
N VAL A 187 -18.87 -31.59 -50.76
CA VAL A 187 -17.74 -31.96 -49.90
C VAL A 187 -17.83 -31.27 -48.54
N GLN A 188 -17.81 -32.04 -47.47
CA GLN A 188 -17.83 -31.52 -46.09
C GLN A 188 -16.46 -31.72 -45.46
N ILE A 189 -15.81 -30.64 -45.02
CA ILE A 189 -14.49 -30.65 -44.38
C ILE A 189 -14.65 -30.06 -42.98
N THR A 190 -14.57 -30.90 -41.95
CA THR A 190 -14.91 -30.50 -40.57
C THR A 190 -13.81 -30.87 -39.60
N ASP A 191 -13.40 -29.93 -38.75
CA ASP A 191 -12.35 -30.16 -37.74
C ASP A 191 -11.04 -30.64 -38.40
N CYS A 192 -10.53 -29.88 -39.36
CA CYS A 192 -9.33 -30.26 -40.12
C CYS A 192 -8.20 -29.22 -40.01
N LEU A 193 -6.96 -29.69 -40.07
CA LEU A 193 -5.74 -28.88 -39.97
C LEU A 193 -4.86 -29.06 -41.21
N VAL A 194 -4.41 -27.96 -41.81
CA VAL A 194 -3.32 -27.98 -42.79
C VAL A 194 -2.14 -27.21 -42.22
N LYS A 195 -1.01 -27.91 -42.06
CA LYS A 195 0.23 -27.36 -41.50
C LYS A 195 1.48 -27.61 -42.34
N GLY A 196 1.40 -28.53 -43.31
CA GLY A 196 2.46 -28.70 -44.32
C GLY A 196 2.64 -27.46 -45.19
N SER A 197 3.84 -27.29 -45.75
CA SER A 197 4.13 -26.15 -46.62
C SER A 197 3.74 -26.40 -48.08
N ILE A 198 3.44 -25.33 -48.82
CA ILE A 198 3.17 -25.39 -50.26
C ILE A 198 4.11 -24.45 -51.01
N THR A 199 4.95 -25.01 -51.86
CA THR A 199 5.91 -24.28 -52.69
C THR A 199 5.59 -24.50 -54.17
N ASP A 200 5.26 -23.41 -54.86
CA ASP A 200 5.05 -23.40 -56.31
C ASP A 200 6.27 -22.79 -56.99
N ASN A 201 6.89 -23.56 -57.87
CA ASN A 201 8.12 -23.18 -58.58
C ASN A 201 7.85 -22.29 -59.82
N ALA A 202 6.59 -22.08 -60.20
CA ALA A 202 6.23 -21.18 -61.28
C ALA A 202 6.66 -19.74 -61.02
N ASP A 203 6.79 -18.97 -62.09
CA ASP A 203 7.03 -17.53 -62.00
C ASP A 203 5.91 -16.88 -61.17
N GLU A 204 6.25 -15.81 -60.47
CA GLU A 204 5.38 -15.17 -59.47
C GLU A 204 3.95 -14.87 -59.99
N SER A 205 3.81 -14.45 -61.24
CA SER A 205 2.52 -14.15 -61.87
C SER A 205 1.63 -15.38 -62.12
N TYR A 206 2.20 -16.58 -62.16
CA TYR A 206 1.48 -17.82 -62.49
C TYR A 206 1.20 -18.72 -61.29
N LYS A 207 1.91 -18.53 -60.16
CA LYS A 207 1.73 -19.37 -58.96
C LYS A 207 0.26 -19.55 -58.57
N ALA A 208 -0.16 -20.81 -58.46
CA ALA A 208 -1.54 -21.17 -58.20
C ALA A 208 -1.59 -22.31 -57.18
N MET A 209 -2.14 -22.03 -56.00
CA MET A 209 -2.25 -23.01 -54.92
C MET A 209 -3.39 -22.66 -53.95
N ALA A 210 -3.80 -23.61 -53.13
CA ALA A 210 -4.73 -23.35 -52.04
C ALA A 210 -4.35 -24.04 -50.73
N GLY A 211 -4.59 -23.37 -49.61
CA GLY A 211 -4.35 -23.93 -48.29
C GLY A 211 -5.22 -25.16 -47.99
N PHE A 212 -6.45 -25.24 -48.52
CA PHE A 212 -7.32 -26.41 -48.34
C PHE A 212 -7.81 -26.99 -49.67
N VAL A 213 -8.67 -26.25 -50.39
CA VAL A 213 -9.36 -26.70 -51.61
C VAL A 213 -8.94 -25.86 -52.81
N PHE A 214 -8.25 -26.43 -53.81
CA PHE A 214 -7.76 -25.61 -54.93
C PHE A 214 -8.84 -25.31 -55.98
N ASN A 215 -9.43 -26.33 -56.58
CA ASN A 215 -10.38 -26.20 -57.68
C ASN A 215 -11.80 -26.65 -57.31
N ASN A 216 -12.81 -26.00 -57.90
CA ASN A 216 -14.21 -26.36 -57.79
C ASN A 216 -14.89 -26.28 -59.17
N ASN A 217 -15.21 -27.44 -59.74
CA ASN A 217 -15.77 -27.60 -61.08
C ASN A 217 -17.32 -27.59 -61.08
N GLY A 218 -17.94 -26.74 -60.26
CA GLY A 218 -19.40 -26.65 -60.15
C GLY A 218 -20.04 -27.64 -59.17
N GLY A 219 -19.27 -28.12 -58.19
CA GLY A 219 -19.78 -28.75 -56.97
C GLY A 219 -19.87 -27.74 -55.82
N THR A 220 -20.22 -28.21 -54.62
CA THR A 220 -20.31 -27.42 -53.38
C THR A 220 -19.32 -27.96 -52.34
N TYR A 221 -18.82 -27.11 -51.46
CA TYR A 221 -18.04 -27.57 -50.33
C TYR A 221 -18.14 -26.64 -49.12
N THR A 222 -18.07 -27.20 -47.91
CA THR A 222 -18.15 -26.45 -46.65
C THR A 222 -16.97 -26.82 -45.77
N LEU A 223 -16.25 -25.80 -45.29
CA LEU A 223 -15.24 -25.96 -44.25
C LEU A 223 -15.80 -25.44 -42.94
N THR A 224 -15.73 -26.25 -41.89
CA THR A 224 -16.18 -25.88 -40.55
C THR A 224 -15.08 -26.19 -39.53
N ARG A 225 -14.71 -25.20 -38.69
CA ARG A 225 -13.68 -25.34 -37.64
C ARG A 225 -12.35 -25.85 -38.21
N CYS A 226 -11.86 -25.19 -39.25
CA CYS A 226 -10.63 -25.57 -39.93
C CYS A 226 -9.50 -24.57 -39.65
N LEU A 227 -8.26 -25.07 -39.57
CA LEU A 227 -7.08 -24.26 -39.27
C LEU A 227 -6.03 -24.40 -40.38
N TYR A 228 -5.58 -23.29 -40.95
CA TYR A 228 -4.45 -23.22 -41.89
C TYR A 228 -3.24 -22.52 -41.26
N VAL A 229 -2.17 -23.27 -41.01
CA VAL A 229 -0.90 -22.73 -40.49
C VAL A 229 0.29 -23.00 -41.42
N GLY A 230 0.08 -23.72 -42.52
CA GLY A 230 1.10 -24.04 -43.51
C GLY A 230 1.81 -22.80 -44.05
N LYS A 231 3.11 -22.91 -44.33
CA LYS A 231 3.87 -21.88 -45.04
C LYS A 231 3.59 -22.00 -46.54
N ASN A 232 3.66 -20.89 -47.26
CA ASN A 232 3.51 -20.91 -48.71
C ASN A 232 4.29 -19.77 -49.37
N ASN A 233 4.52 -19.88 -50.68
CA ASN A 233 5.13 -18.83 -51.50
C ASN A 233 4.14 -18.21 -52.51
N ALA A 234 2.84 -18.25 -52.19
CA ALA A 234 1.78 -17.76 -53.06
C ALA A 234 1.90 -16.27 -53.34
N ALA A 235 1.70 -15.87 -54.59
CA ALA A 235 1.59 -14.48 -54.98
C ALA A 235 0.12 -14.01 -54.90
N ASN A 236 -0.09 -12.70 -54.74
CA ASN A 236 -1.42 -12.10 -54.82
C ASN A 236 -1.85 -11.84 -56.28
N ASN A 237 -1.82 -12.90 -57.10
CA ASN A 237 -2.07 -12.86 -58.55
C ASN A 237 -3.51 -13.28 -58.95
N GLY A 238 -4.36 -13.56 -57.96
CA GLY A 238 -5.75 -14.01 -58.17
C GLY A 238 -5.94 -15.52 -58.30
N TYR A 239 -4.89 -16.31 -58.51
CA TYR A 239 -4.97 -17.77 -58.69
C TYR A 239 -4.84 -18.56 -57.38
N SER A 240 -4.32 -17.96 -56.33
CA SER A 240 -4.13 -18.62 -55.02
C SER A 240 -5.20 -18.24 -53.98
N LYS A 241 -5.48 -19.15 -53.03
CA LYS A 241 -6.59 -19.03 -52.05
C LYS A 241 -6.24 -19.61 -50.67
N THR A 242 -6.66 -18.97 -49.58
CA THR A 242 -6.29 -19.43 -48.23
C THR A 242 -7.04 -20.70 -47.85
N PHE A 243 -8.33 -20.76 -48.13
CA PHE A 243 -9.14 -21.96 -47.91
C PHE A 243 -9.64 -22.58 -49.20
N GLY A 244 -10.04 -21.80 -50.21
CA GLY A 244 -10.28 -22.37 -51.52
C GLY A 244 -11.02 -21.50 -52.52
N LYS A 245 -11.31 -22.05 -53.69
CA LYS A 245 -12.06 -21.36 -54.77
C LYS A 245 -13.42 -20.88 -54.26
N ASP A 246 -13.61 -19.57 -54.15
CA ASP A 246 -14.88 -18.96 -53.81
C ASP A 246 -15.84 -18.94 -55.01
N GLY A 247 -17.15 -19.04 -54.74
CA GLY A 247 -18.18 -19.30 -55.76
C GLY A 247 -18.64 -20.77 -55.77
N TYR A 248 -19.69 -21.07 -56.53
CA TYR A 248 -20.30 -22.41 -56.61
C TYR A 248 -20.66 -23.04 -55.23
N GLY A 249 -21.10 -22.24 -54.25
CA GLY A 249 -21.56 -22.76 -52.95
C GLY A 249 -20.46 -23.13 -51.95
N ALA A 250 -19.25 -22.56 -52.07
CA ALA A 250 -18.22 -22.65 -51.04
C ALA A 250 -18.59 -21.87 -49.76
N THR A 251 -18.49 -22.51 -48.58
CA THR A 251 -18.79 -21.90 -47.27
C THR A 251 -17.64 -22.13 -46.27
N PHE A 252 -17.30 -21.10 -45.49
CA PHE A 252 -16.27 -21.17 -44.43
C PHE A 252 -16.87 -20.70 -43.09
N THR A 253 -16.85 -21.56 -42.08
CA THR A 253 -17.41 -21.27 -40.74
C THR A 253 -16.38 -21.63 -39.68
N ASP A 254 -16.07 -20.70 -38.77
CA ASP A 254 -15.04 -20.86 -37.73
C ASP A 254 -13.67 -21.31 -38.29
N CYS A 255 -13.29 -20.74 -39.45
CA CYS A 255 -12.04 -21.07 -40.13
C CYS A 255 -10.97 -20.02 -39.81
N TYR A 256 -9.81 -20.46 -39.32
CA TYR A 256 -8.71 -19.58 -38.87
C TYR A 256 -7.43 -19.81 -39.67
N TYR A 257 -6.65 -18.76 -39.93
CA TYR A 257 -5.38 -18.89 -40.64
C TYR A 257 -4.26 -18.01 -40.07
N LEU A 258 -3.05 -18.56 -39.99
CA LEU A 258 -1.84 -17.82 -39.61
C LEU A 258 -1.21 -17.14 -40.82
N ASN A 259 -0.93 -17.94 -41.85
CA ASN A 259 -0.29 -17.48 -43.08
C ASN A 259 -1.36 -17.28 -44.15
N THR A 260 -1.42 -16.12 -44.78
CA THR A 260 -2.30 -15.94 -45.95
C THR A 260 -1.74 -16.77 -47.10
N CYS A 261 -2.58 -17.47 -47.86
CA CYS A 261 -2.22 -18.11 -49.12
C CYS A 261 -3.02 -17.45 -50.25
N GLY A 262 -2.41 -16.53 -51.00
CA GLY A 262 -3.12 -15.73 -52.01
C GLY A 262 -4.26 -14.88 -51.42
N LYS A 263 -5.51 -15.14 -51.80
CA LYS A 263 -6.69 -14.42 -51.27
C LYS A 263 -6.96 -14.81 -49.81
N ALA A 264 -7.07 -13.83 -48.93
CA ALA A 264 -7.49 -14.00 -47.54
C ALA A 264 -8.94 -14.51 -47.43
N GLN A 265 -9.14 -15.57 -46.64
CA GLN A 265 -10.44 -16.21 -46.39
C GLN A 265 -10.43 -16.73 -44.95
N GLY A 266 -11.53 -16.57 -44.21
CA GLY A 266 -11.58 -16.87 -42.76
C GLY A 266 -10.98 -15.76 -41.90
N ASP A 267 -10.74 -16.08 -40.63
CA ASP A 267 -10.22 -15.14 -39.63
C ASP A 267 -8.70 -15.27 -39.50
N LYS A 268 -7.99 -14.15 -39.71
CA LYS A 268 -6.53 -14.09 -39.50
C LYS A 268 -6.21 -14.16 -38.02
N ILE A 269 -5.20 -14.94 -37.66
CA ILE A 269 -4.66 -15.04 -36.29
C ILE A 269 -3.20 -14.61 -36.24
N THR A 270 -2.72 -14.30 -35.04
CA THR A 270 -1.30 -14.03 -34.76
C THR A 270 -0.60 -15.26 -34.18
N GLU A 271 0.73 -15.30 -34.23
CA GLU A 271 1.51 -16.35 -33.56
C GLU A 271 1.24 -16.40 -32.04
N ALA A 272 1.02 -15.25 -31.41
CA ALA A 272 0.68 -15.18 -29.99
C ALA A 272 -0.69 -15.81 -29.71
N GLN A 273 -1.71 -15.53 -30.53
CA GLN A 273 -3.02 -16.18 -30.42
C GLN A 273 -2.96 -17.68 -30.68
N LEU A 274 -2.11 -18.12 -31.60
CA LEU A 274 -1.92 -19.54 -31.91
C LEU A 274 -1.34 -20.31 -30.71
N ARG A 275 -0.48 -19.67 -29.91
CA ARG A 275 0.21 -20.29 -28.77
C ARG A 275 -0.50 -20.13 -27.43
N ASN A 276 -1.35 -19.11 -27.28
CA ASN A 276 -1.92 -18.74 -25.98
C ASN A 276 -3.28 -19.39 -25.69
N GLY A 277 -3.74 -20.36 -26.49
CA GLY A 277 -5.01 -21.05 -26.27
C GLY A 277 -6.23 -20.40 -26.91
N TYR A 278 -6.12 -19.16 -27.43
CA TYR A 278 -7.23 -18.47 -28.10
C TYR A 278 -7.83 -19.31 -29.23
N VAL A 279 -6.98 -19.84 -30.13
CA VAL A 279 -7.45 -20.59 -31.31
C VAL A 279 -8.02 -21.94 -30.89
N ALA A 280 -7.38 -22.64 -29.95
CA ALA A 280 -7.87 -23.92 -29.43
C ALA A 280 -9.26 -23.78 -28.79
N TYR A 281 -9.44 -22.76 -27.95
CA TYR A 281 -10.73 -22.46 -27.33
C TYR A 281 -11.79 -22.14 -28.38
N LYS A 282 -11.49 -21.29 -29.37
CA LYS A 282 -12.43 -20.93 -30.44
C LYS A 282 -12.89 -22.15 -31.25
N LEU A 283 -11.97 -23.03 -31.63
CA LEU A 283 -12.27 -24.26 -32.36
C LEU A 283 -13.05 -25.30 -31.52
N GLN A 284 -12.86 -25.30 -30.19
CA GLN A 284 -13.51 -26.22 -29.26
C GLN A 284 -14.85 -25.69 -28.69
N LYS A 285 -15.10 -24.38 -28.77
CA LYS A 285 -16.18 -23.70 -28.05
C LYS A 285 -17.55 -24.29 -28.36
N GLY A 286 -18.38 -24.44 -27.31
CA GLY A 286 -19.76 -24.93 -27.42
C GLY A 286 -19.88 -26.45 -27.57
N ARG A 287 -18.78 -27.21 -27.41
CA ARG A 287 -18.76 -28.67 -27.53
C ARG A 287 -18.50 -29.34 -26.18
N GLU A 288 -19.25 -30.39 -25.90
CA GLU A 288 -19.02 -31.26 -24.75
C GLU A 288 -17.81 -32.17 -25.00
N SER A 289 -17.79 -32.87 -26.13
CA SER A 289 -16.70 -33.77 -26.55
C SER A 289 -15.43 -32.99 -26.90
N GLN A 290 -14.30 -33.43 -26.35
CA GLN A 290 -12.98 -32.90 -26.64
C GLN A 290 -12.55 -33.28 -28.07
N VAL A 291 -12.35 -32.28 -28.93
CA VAL A 291 -11.92 -32.49 -30.33
C VAL A 291 -10.71 -31.61 -30.64
N TRP A 292 -10.73 -30.33 -30.24
CA TRP A 292 -9.61 -29.41 -30.36
C TRP A 292 -9.03 -29.07 -28.99
N GLY A 293 -7.75 -29.35 -28.80
CA GLY A 293 -7.05 -29.10 -27.55
C GLY A 293 -5.65 -28.56 -27.77
N GLN A 294 -5.07 -27.97 -26.73
CA GLN A 294 -3.71 -27.45 -26.76
C GLN A 294 -3.11 -27.49 -25.37
N THR A 295 -1.89 -28.02 -25.25
CA THR A 295 -1.09 -27.91 -24.03
C THR A 295 -0.36 -26.58 -24.06
N LEU A 296 -0.84 -25.60 -23.30
CA LEU A 296 -0.28 -24.25 -23.32
C LEU A 296 1.17 -24.26 -22.82
N GLY A 297 2.05 -23.54 -23.54
CA GLY A 297 3.50 -23.52 -23.26
C GLY A 297 4.30 -24.67 -23.87
N THR A 298 3.65 -25.70 -24.43
CA THR A 298 4.32 -26.83 -25.09
C THR A 298 3.91 -26.98 -26.56
N ASP A 299 2.61 -27.00 -26.83
CA ASP A 299 2.07 -27.18 -28.18
C ASP A 299 2.16 -25.86 -28.96
N ASN A 300 2.81 -25.87 -30.13
CA ASN A 300 2.96 -24.68 -30.98
C ASN A 300 1.64 -24.20 -31.60
N GLU A 301 0.69 -25.12 -31.79
CA GLU A 301 -0.63 -24.86 -32.34
C GLU A 301 -1.67 -25.87 -31.80
N PRO A 302 -2.97 -25.55 -31.89
CA PRO A 302 -4.04 -26.48 -31.52
C PRO A 302 -3.95 -27.80 -32.28
N GLN A 303 -4.25 -28.89 -31.59
CA GLN A 303 -4.23 -30.25 -32.13
C GLN A 303 -5.63 -30.87 -32.05
N LEU A 304 -5.89 -31.80 -32.96
CA LEU A 304 -7.03 -32.70 -32.82
C LEU A 304 -6.70 -33.76 -31.77
N THR A 305 -7.53 -33.87 -30.73
CA THR A 305 -7.28 -34.75 -29.60
C THR A 305 -8.55 -35.04 -28.82
N ALA A 306 -8.66 -36.27 -28.33
CA ALA A 306 -9.69 -36.69 -27.37
C ALA A 306 -9.22 -36.51 -25.90
N ASP A 307 -7.98 -36.10 -25.68
CA ASP A 307 -7.40 -35.91 -24.34
C ASP A 307 -8.00 -34.69 -23.64
N ALA A 308 -8.87 -34.94 -22.66
CA ALA A 308 -9.55 -33.91 -21.88
C ALA A 308 -8.58 -32.97 -21.12
N THR A 309 -7.35 -33.40 -20.84
CA THR A 309 -6.36 -32.55 -20.17
C THR A 309 -5.88 -31.39 -21.04
N LYS A 310 -5.99 -31.53 -22.36
CA LYS A 310 -5.66 -30.48 -23.34
C LYS A 310 -6.79 -29.46 -23.55
N ARG A 311 -7.90 -29.57 -22.82
CA ARG A 311 -8.99 -28.58 -22.90
C ARG A 311 -8.50 -27.23 -22.40
N VAL A 312 -8.90 -26.17 -23.11
CA VAL A 312 -8.59 -24.78 -22.80
C VAL A 312 -9.86 -24.06 -22.38
N TYR A 313 -9.79 -23.29 -21.30
CA TYR A 313 -10.88 -22.48 -20.75
C TYR A 313 -10.55 -20.99 -20.83
N GLU A 314 -11.59 -20.16 -20.96
CA GLU A 314 -11.50 -18.70 -21.08
C GLU A 314 -11.72 -18.03 -19.71
N VAL A 315 -10.86 -17.08 -19.36
CA VAL A 315 -11.05 -16.20 -18.20
C VAL A 315 -11.16 -14.75 -18.69
N LYS A 316 -12.29 -14.11 -18.41
CA LYS A 316 -12.56 -12.71 -18.73
C LYS A 316 -12.41 -11.84 -17.48
N PHE A 317 -11.74 -10.71 -17.62
CA PHE A 317 -11.65 -9.68 -16.61
C PHE A 317 -12.51 -8.50 -17.04
N VAL A 318 -13.54 -8.21 -16.25
CA VAL A 318 -14.60 -7.24 -16.57
C VAL A 318 -14.44 -6.04 -15.65
N TYR A 319 -14.28 -4.85 -16.24
CA TYR A 319 -14.23 -3.59 -15.51
C TYR A 319 -15.30 -2.65 -16.07
N ASN A 320 -16.14 -2.10 -15.20
CA ASN A 320 -17.30 -1.27 -15.55
C ASN A 320 -18.24 -1.92 -16.60
N GLY A 321 -18.46 -3.22 -16.50
CA GLY A 321 -19.34 -3.98 -17.41
C GLY A 321 -18.72 -4.31 -18.77
N GLU A 322 -17.46 -3.94 -19.02
CA GLU A 322 -16.74 -4.25 -20.27
C GLU A 322 -15.60 -5.23 -20.05
N VAL A 323 -15.43 -6.20 -20.96
CA VAL A 323 -14.28 -7.12 -20.94
C VAL A 323 -13.03 -6.34 -21.35
N LYS A 324 -12.11 -6.13 -20.41
CA LYS A 324 -10.85 -5.41 -20.65
C LYS A 324 -9.68 -6.32 -20.95
N ALA A 325 -9.68 -7.53 -20.39
CA ALA A 325 -8.66 -8.53 -20.67
C ALA A 325 -9.27 -9.94 -20.73
N THR A 326 -8.70 -10.77 -21.61
CA THR A 326 -9.01 -12.20 -21.70
C THR A 326 -7.72 -12.99 -21.57
N ARG A 327 -7.80 -14.11 -20.85
CA ARG A 327 -6.73 -15.11 -20.68
C ARG A 327 -7.29 -16.50 -20.93
N TYR A 328 -6.39 -17.44 -21.14
CA TYR A 328 -6.74 -18.84 -21.35
C TYR A 328 -5.83 -19.74 -20.53
N ALA A 329 -6.39 -20.84 -20.03
CA ALA A 329 -5.65 -21.83 -19.24
C ALA A 329 -6.13 -23.25 -19.55
N ASN A 330 -5.23 -24.22 -19.42
CA ASN A 330 -5.64 -25.62 -19.32
C ASN A 330 -6.34 -25.90 -17.99
N SER A 331 -7.12 -26.98 -17.93
CA SER A 331 -7.84 -27.38 -16.71
C SER A 331 -6.90 -27.49 -15.50
N GLY A 332 -7.27 -26.87 -14.38
CA GLY A 332 -6.52 -26.85 -13.14
C GLY A 332 -5.31 -25.91 -13.12
N GLN A 333 -4.99 -25.26 -14.24
CA GLN A 333 -3.90 -24.27 -14.32
C GLN A 333 -4.39 -22.86 -13.96
N THR A 334 -3.46 -21.92 -13.77
CA THR A 334 -3.76 -20.53 -13.40
C THR A 334 -3.51 -19.55 -14.55
N VAL A 335 -4.00 -18.32 -14.41
CA VAL A 335 -3.75 -17.22 -15.35
C VAL A 335 -3.15 -16.02 -14.62
N ALA A 336 -2.34 -15.24 -15.35
CA ALA A 336 -1.86 -13.95 -14.84
C ALA A 336 -3.01 -12.93 -14.76
N LEU A 337 -3.05 -12.19 -13.65
CA LEU A 337 -3.99 -11.08 -13.45
C LEU A 337 -3.60 -9.89 -14.36
N PRO A 338 -4.58 -9.13 -14.91
CA PRO A 338 -4.30 -7.96 -15.72
C PRO A 338 -3.75 -6.80 -14.89
N THR A 339 -2.99 -5.92 -15.53
CA THR A 339 -2.47 -4.70 -14.90
C THR A 339 -3.50 -3.56 -14.93
N ALA A 340 -3.27 -2.50 -14.14
CA ALA A 340 -4.12 -1.31 -14.17
C ALA A 340 -4.11 -0.64 -15.55
N GLU A 341 -2.97 -0.65 -16.25
CA GLU A 341 -2.84 -0.12 -17.60
C GLU A 341 -3.69 -0.92 -18.61
N GLU A 342 -3.69 -2.25 -18.53
CA GLU A 342 -4.55 -3.10 -19.37
C GLU A 342 -6.05 -2.85 -19.11
N LEU A 343 -6.43 -2.61 -17.85
CA LEU A 343 -7.82 -2.40 -17.45
C LEU A 343 -8.35 -1.00 -17.81
N LEU A 344 -7.51 0.03 -17.62
CA LEU A 344 -7.90 1.43 -17.79
C LEU A 344 -7.62 1.97 -19.20
N GLY A 345 -6.65 1.41 -19.91
CA GLY A 345 -6.23 1.86 -21.24
C GLY A 345 -5.90 3.36 -21.24
N ALA A 346 -6.62 4.15 -22.04
CA ALA A 346 -6.43 5.60 -22.11
C ALA A 346 -6.72 6.34 -20.78
N GLY A 347 -7.47 5.73 -19.85
CA GLY A 347 -7.71 6.29 -18.51
C GLY A 347 -6.56 6.05 -17.53
N TYR A 348 -5.54 5.28 -17.90
CA TYR A 348 -4.39 5.02 -17.05
C TYR A 348 -3.50 6.26 -16.93
N ASN A 349 -3.33 6.73 -15.70
CA ASN A 349 -2.39 7.79 -15.34
C ASN A 349 -1.23 7.22 -14.50
N PRO A 350 0.03 7.29 -14.98
CA PRO A 350 1.20 6.75 -14.26
C PRO A 350 1.55 7.50 -12.97
N LYS A 351 1.00 8.70 -12.73
CA LYS A 351 1.16 9.42 -11.45
C LYS A 351 0.23 8.92 -10.35
N MET A 352 -0.75 8.09 -10.69
CA MET A 352 -1.66 7.50 -9.72
C MET A 352 -1.15 6.13 -9.27
N THR A 353 -1.40 5.81 -8.01
CA THR A 353 -1.28 4.43 -7.51
C THR A 353 -2.64 3.77 -7.61
N TYR A 354 -2.70 2.57 -8.22
CA TYR A 354 -3.94 1.81 -8.38
C TYR A 354 -3.97 0.60 -7.46
N THR A 355 -5.11 0.37 -6.83
CA THR A 355 -5.43 -0.88 -6.16
C THR A 355 -6.45 -1.63 -7.01
N LEU A 356 -6.10 -2.86 -7.39
CA LEU A 356 -6.94 -3.76 -8.18
C LEU A 356 -7.54 -4.81 -7.26
N ASN A 357 -8.85 -4.99 -7.32
CA ASN A 357 -9.57 -6.03 -6.60
C ASN A 357 -10.28 -6.95 -7.60
N PHE A 358 -10.03 -8.25 -7.47
CA PHE A 358 -10.56 -9.32 -8.33
C PHE A 358 -11.56 -10.23 -7.58
N GLY A 359 -12.08 -9.76 -6.44
CA GLY A 359 -12.93 -10.56 -5.55
C GLY A 359 -12.15 -11.75 -4.98
N ASP A 360 -12.75 -12.93 -5.02
CA ASP A 360 -12.12 -14.18 -4.58
C ASP A 360 -11.15 -14.78 -5.60
N PHE A 361 -11.04 -14.18 -6.80
CA PHE A 361 -10.13 -14.65 -7.83
C PHE A 361 -8.72 -14.12 -7.58
N THR A 362 -7.73 -15.02 -7.54
CA THR A 362 -6.33 -14.70 -7.30
C THR A 362 -5.45 -15.29 -8.40
N ALA A 363 -4.18 -14.88 -8.46
CA ALA A 363 -3.20 -15.48 -9.37
C ALA A 363 -2.99 -17.00 -9.16
N ASN A 364 -3.44 -17.54 -8.02
CA ASN A 364 -3.34 -18.96 -7.67
C ASN A 364 -4.66 -19.72 -7.87
N THR A 365 -5.73 -19.05 -8.31
CA THR A 365 -7.04 -19.69 -8.50
C THR A 365 -7.00 -20.61 -9.72
N PRO A 366 -7.25 -21.92 -9.55
CA PRO A 366 -7.27 -22.84 -10.69
C PRO A 366 -8.48 -22.57 -11.58
N VAL A 367 -8.25 -22.70 -12.88
CA VAL A 367 -9.26 -22.56 -13.94
C VAL A 367 -9.70 -23.95 -14.36
N THR A 368 -10.95 -24.30 -14.06
CA THR A 368 -11.55 -25.61 -14.40
C THR A 368 -12.76 -25.48 -15.33
N GLU A 369 -13.18 -24.25 -15.59
CA GLU A 369 -14.30 -23.87 -16.43
C GLU A 369 -14.09 -22.43 -16.93
N ASP A 370 -14.92 -21.99 -17.88
CA ASP A 370 -14.91 -20.59 -18.33
C ASP A 370 -15.36 -19.67 -17.18
N LYS A 371 -14.61 -18.60 -16.93
CA LYS A 371 -14.85 -17.68 -15.81
C LYS A 371 -14.96 -16.24 -16.27
N SER A 372 -15.78 -15.48 -15.57
CA SER A 372 -15.83 -14.01 -15.64
C SER A 372 -15.51 -13.46 -14.26
N VAL A 373 -14.52 -12.58 -14.18
CA VAL A 373 -14.02 -11.96 -12.96
C VAL A 373 -14.32 -10.48 -13.03
N ASP A 374 -15.20 -10.01 -12.16
CA ASP A 374 -15.46 -8.58 -12.01
C ASP A 374 -14.28 -7.93 -11.28
N VAL A 375 -13.79 -6.83 -11.84
CA VAL A 375 -12.63 -6.11 -11.34
C VAL A 375 -13.06 -4.73 -10.86
N THR A 376 -12.61 -4.36 -9.66
CA THR A 376 -12.71 -2.99 -9.16
C THR A 376 -11.33 -2.34 -9.18
N VAL A 377 -11.25 -1.14 -9.74
CA VAL A 377 -10.02 -0.34 -9.79
C VAL A 377 -10.23 0.93 -8.99
N THR A 378 -9.40 1.15 -7.99
CA THR A 378 -9.38 2.40 -7.20
C THR A 378 -8.03 3.07 -7.37
N GLY A 379 -8.03 4.40 -7.56
CA GLY A 379 -6.83 5.16 -7.84
C GLY A 379 -6.64 6.29 -6.82
N THR A 380 -5.40 6.47 -6.35
CA THR A 380 -5.01 7.58 -5.47
C THR A 380 -3.90 8.40 -6.11
N PHE A 381 -4.07 9.73 -6.11
CA PHE A 381 -3.09 10.68 -6.63
C PHE A 381 -2.07 11.05 -5.55
N ASN A 382 -0.78 10.83 -5.80
CA ASN A 382 0.28 11.17 -4.86
C ASN A 382 0.80 12.59 -5.13
N ILE A 383 0.98 13.38 -4.06
CA ILE A 383 1.47 14.75 -4.13
C ILE A 383 2.76 14.87 -3.31
N ALA A 384 3.89 15.08 -4.00
CA ALA A 384 5.20 15.25 -3.37
C ALA A 384 5.85 16.60 -3.67
N SER A 385 5.25 17.40 -4.55
CA SER A 385 5.81 18.65 -5.07
C SER A 385 4.72 19.67 -5.41
N LYS A 386 5.13 20.92 -5.64
CA LYS A 386 4.20 21.97 -6.10
C LYS A 386 3.66 21.69 -7.50
N GLU A 387 4.45 21.04 -8.36
CA GLU A 387 4.03 20.61 -9.69
C GLU A 387 2.96 19.51 -9.62
N ASP A 388 3.08 18.58 -8.67
CA ASP A 388 2.06 17.56 -8.45
C ASP A 388 0.77 18.16 -7.88
N TRP A 389 0.87 19.15 -6.99
CA TRP A 389 -0.29 19.90 -6.50
C TRP A 389 -1.03 20.59 -7.65
N LYS A 390 -0.31 21.27 -8.56
CA LYS A 390 -0.92 21.87 -9.76
C LYS A 390 -1.57 20.82 -10.66
N ALA A 391 -0.90 19.69 -10.90
CA ALA A 391 -1.46 18.60 -11.69
C ALA A 391 -2.73 18.01 -11.03
N PHE A 392 -2.78 17.93 -9.70
CA PHE A 392 -3.99 17.53 -8.97
C PHE A 392 -5.12 18.56 -9.14
N CYS A 393 -4.82 19.86 -9.04
CA CYS A 393 -5.80 20.93 -9.32
C CYS A 393 -6.36 20.82 -10.74
N ASP A 394 -5.51 20.60 -11.74
CA ASP A 394 -5.92 20.45 -13.15
C ASP A 394 -6.76 19.18 -13.35
N LEU A 395 -6.38 18.07 -12.70
CA LEU A 395 -7.13 16.81 -12.75
C LEU A 395 -8.56 16.99 -12.22
N VAL A 396 -8.70 17.63 -11.06
CA VAL A 396 -10.01 17.95 -10.47
C VAL A 396 -10.78 18.90 -11.38
N GLY A 397 -10.13 19.95 -11.90
CA GLY A 397 -10.73 20.92 -12.82
C GLY A 397 -11.22 20.32 -14.13
N SER A 398 -10.56 19.26 -14.62
CA SER A 398 -10.95 18.54 -15.84
C SER A 398 -12.19 17.66 -15.69
N GLY A 399 -12.67 17.45 -14.46
CA GLY A 399 -13.87 16.66 -14.18
C GLY A 399 -13.63 15.37 -13.38
N GLN A 400 -12.38 15.00 -13.08
CA GLN A 400 -12.06 13.90 -12.18
C GLN A 400 -12.05 14.37 -10.72
N ASN A 401 -13.17 14.99 -10.29
CA ASN A 401 -13.25 15.72 -9.02
C ASN A 401 -13.50 14.84 -7.78
N ALA A 402 -13.81 13.55 -7.96
CA ALA A 402 -13.97 12.57 -6.89
C ALA A 402 -12.69 11.73 -6.63
N VAL A 403 -11.56 12.10 -7.24
CA VAL A 403 -10.30 11.36 -7.10
C VAL A 403 -9.73 11.50 -5.69
N ASP A 404 -9.31 10.39 -5.10
CA ASP A 404 -8.59 10.43 -3.82
C ASP A 404 -7.16 10.91 -4.03
N ALA A 405 -6.64 11.69 -3.09
CA ALA A 405 -5.29 12.21 -3.12
C ALA A 405 -4.61 12.08 -1.75
N LYS A 406 -3.29 11.92 -1.77
CA LYS A 406 -2.48 11.97 -0.54
C LYS A 406 -1.18 12.71 -0.74
N MET A 407 -0.76 13.45 0.28
CA MET A 407 0.59 14.03 0.33
C MET A 407 1.60 12.97 0.79
N THR A 408 2.78 12.97 0.19
CA THR A 408 3.90 12.08 0.56
C THR A 408 5.15 12.85 0.98
N ALA A 409 5.08 14.18 0.96
CA ALA A 409 6.11 15.10 1.42
C ALA A 409 5.46 16.43 1.79
N ASP A 410 6.18 17.27 2.53
CA ASP A 410 5.82 18.67 2.70
C ASP A 410 5.95 19.39 1.34
N VAL A 411 5.00 20.26 1.03
CA VAL A 411 4.91 20.96 -0.26
C VAL A 411 4.83 22.46 -0.04
N ASP A 412 5.76 23.21 -0.63
CA ASP A 412 5.75 24.66 -0.65
C ASP A 412 5.30 25.18 -2.02
N LEU A 413 4.13 25.82 -2.06
CA LEU A 413 3.57 26.44 -3.26
C LEU A 413 4.19 27.81 -3.54
N GLY A 414 4.93 28.39 -2.59
CA GLY A 414 5.45 29.74 -2.68
C GLY A 414 4.33 30.75 -2.95
N SER A 415 4.54 31.61 -3.95
CA SER A 415 3.56 32.61 -4.40
C SER A 415 2.58 32.10 -5.46
N ASP A 416 2.71 30.84 -5.91
CA ASP A 416 1.84 30.31 -6.96
C ASP A 416 0.45 30.01 -6.40
N ILE A 417 -0.55 30.78 -6.82
CA ILE A 417 -1.95 30.57 -6.43
C ILE A 417 -2.54 29.44 -7.28
N ALA A 418 -2.50 28.22 -6.75
CA ALA A 418 -3.15 27.04 -7.33
C ALA A 418 -4.10 26.46 -6.30
N MET A 419 -5.41 26.55 -6.57
CA MET A 419 -6.46 26.13 -5.65
C MET A 419 -7.22 24.93 -6.20
N VAL A 420 -7.50 23.96 -5.34
CA VAL A 420 -8.27 22.77 -5.69
C VAL A 420 -9.74 23.15 -5.80
N GLY A 421 -10.39 22.74 -6.89
CA GLY A 421 -11.83 22.90 -7.07
C GLY A 421 -12.28 24.30 -7.50
N THR A 422 -11.48 25.00 -8.30
CA THR A 422 -11.84 26.30 -8.91
C THR A 422 -12.93 26.16 -9.99
N SER A 423 -12.91 25.08 -10.78
CA SER A 423 -13.90 24.83 -11.84
C SER A 423 -14.94 23.76 -11.49
N LYS A 424 -14.53 22.70 -10.77
CA LYS A 424 -15.38 21.60 -10.33
C LYS A 424 -15.12 21.34 -8.85
N SER A 425 -16.15 21.37 -8.02
CA SER A 425 -15.98 21.18 -6.58
C SER A 425 -15.38 19.81 -6.29
N TYR A 426 -14.35 19.79 -5.45
CA TYR A 426 -13.67 18.55 -5.06
C TYR A 426 -14.57 17.73 -4.14
N SER A 427 -14.67 16.43 -4.39
CA SER A 427 -15.55 15.50 -3.66
C SER A 427 -14.85 14.21 -3.21
N GLY A 428 -13.55 14.07 -3.48
CA GLY A 428 -12.76 12.91 -3.06
C GLY A 428 -12.25 13.00 -1.62
N THR A 429 -11.40 12.04 -1.24
CA THR A 429 -10.65 12.04 0.02
C THR A 429 -9.25 12.60 -0.19
N PHE A 430 -8.91 13.67 0.53
CA PHE A 430 -7.57 14.23 0.61
C PHE A 430 -6.92 13.89 1.95
N ASP A 431 -5.84 13.13 1.93
CA ASP A 431 -5.05 12.77 3.13
C ASP A 431 -3.69 13.47 3.13
N GLY A 432 -3.51 14.45 4.00
CA GLY A 432 -2.22 15.13 4.17
C GLY A 432 -1.14 14.24 4.81
N GLN A 433 -1.50 13.10 5.41
CA GLN A 433 -0.57 12.19 6.13
C GLN A 433 0.34 12.90 7.16
N GLY A 434 -0.11 14.02 7.72
CA GLY A 434 0.65 14.84 8.67
C GLY A 434 1.60 15.85 8.01
N HIS A 435 1.70 15.86 6.68
CA HIS A 435 2.54 16.80 5.92
C HIS A 435 1.98 18.22 5.89
N THR A 436 2.89 19.15 5.61
CA THR A 436 2.62 20.58 5.55
C THR A 436 2.49 21.06 4.12
N LEU A 437 1.42 21.80 3.84
CA LEU A 437 1.23 22.61 2.64
C LEU A 437 1.49 24.07 2.98
N THR A 438 2.58 24.64 2.46
CA THR A 438 2.96 26.04 2.66
C THR A 438 2.48 26.89 1.50
N LEU A 439 1.86 28.03 1.80
CA LEU A 439 1.39 29.01 0.83
C LEU A 439 1.77 30.44 1.25
N ASN A 440 2.28 31.24 0.32
CA ASN A 440 2.67 32.64 0.53
C ASN A 440 2.01 33.53 -0.52
N TRP A 441 0.68 33.64 -0.44
CA TRP A 441 -0.15 34.25 -1.47
C TRP A 441 -0.40 35.73 -1.18
N ASN A 442 -0.14 36.57 -2.17
CA ASN A 442 -0.46 37.99 -2.16
C ASN A 442 -1.26 38.32 -3.41
N SER A 443 -2.51 38.74 -3.25
CA SER A 443 -3.46 38.91 -4.35
C SER A 443 -4.25 40.20 -4.21
N THR A 444 -4.71 40.75 -5.33
CA THR A 444 -5.71 41.84 -5.34
C THR A 444 -7.15 41.31 -5.39
N SER A 445 -7.32 39.99 -5.32
CA SER A 445 -8.61 39.32 -5.40
C SER A 445 -8.95 38.64 -4.07
N GLY A 446 -10.25 38.50 -3.82
CA GLY A 446 -10.77 37.69 -2.70
C GLY A 446 -10.85 36.21 -3.05
N TRP A 447 -11.53 35.44 -2.21
CA TRP A 447 -11.84 34.02 -2.43
C TRP A 447 -10.61 33.12 -2.50
N LEU A 448 -9.77 33.19 -1.46
CA LEU A 448 -8.50 32.46 -1.41
C LEU A 448 -8.50 31.40 -0.33
N ALA A 449 -8.23 30.16 -0.75
CA ALA A 449 -7.93 29.03 0.11
C ALA A 449 -7.28 27.90 -0.71
N PRO A 450 -6.47 27.02 -0.11
CA PRO A 450 -5.95 25.82 -0.79
C PRO A 450 -7.05 24.98 -1.47
N PHE A 451 -8.20 24.83 -0.81
CA PHE A 451 -9.40 24.24 -1.38
C PHE A 451 -10.44 25.34 -1.64
N TYR A 452 -10.65 25.67 -2.91
CA TYR A 452 -11.60 26.71 -3.32
C TYR A 452 -13.05 26.26 -3.05
N THR A 453 -13.50 25.19 -3.70
CA THR A 453 -14.82 24.60 -3.39
C THR A 453 -14.71 23.10 -3.17
N VAL A 454 -15.40 22.62 -2.14
CA VAL A 454 -15.57 21.19 -1.85
C VAL A 454 -17.04 20.85 -1.74
N ASP A 455 -17.42 19.66 -2.21
CA ASP A 455 -18.78 19.14 -2.13
C ASP A 455 -18.74 17.67 -1.70
N GLY A 456 -19.03 17.41 -0.42
CA GLY A 456 -18.98 16.05 0.13
C GLY A 456 -17.57 15.47 0.30
N ALA A 457 -16.53 16.30 0.27
CA ALA A 457 -15.14 15.84 0.39
C ALA A 457 -14.77 15.44 1.83
N THR A 458 -13.74 14.60 1.95
CA THR A 458 -13.05 14.33 3.21
C THR A 458 -11.64 14.90 3.15
N ILE A 459 -11.29 15.84 4.03
CA ILE A 459 -9.93 16.37 4.16
C ILE A 459 -9.40 15.95 5.53
N LYS A 460 -8.26 15.26 5.58
CA LYS A 460 -7.71 14.77 6.83
C LYS A 460 -6.20 14.91 6.93
N ASN A 461 -5.69 14.99 8.16
CA ASN A 461 -4.26 14.96 8.49
C ASN A 461 -3.42 16.01 7.75
N LEU A 462 -3.98 17.17 7.43
CA LEU A 462 -3.30 18.21 6.65
C LEU A 462 -2.91 19.39 7.53
N ARG A 463 -1.68 19.88 7.38
CA ARG A 463 -1.23 21.13 7.98
C ARG A 463 -1.10 22.19 6.89
N THR A 464 -1.71 23.35 7.06
CA THR A 464 -1.52 24.52 6.18
C THR A 464 -0.76 25.61 6.93
N GLU A 465 0.30 26.14 6.34
CA GLU A 465 1.12 27.21 6.94
C GLU A 465 1.45 28.30 5.91
N GLY A 466 1.99 29.42 6.39
CA GLY A 466 2.40 30.55 5.57
C GLY A 466 1.47 31.76 5.71
N GLU A 467 1.21 32.46 4.60
CA GLU A 467 0.53 33.75 4.59
C GLU A 467 -0.42 33.92 3.40
N ILE A 468 -1.60 34.48 3.66
CA ILE A 468 -2.53 35.01 2.67
C ILE A 468 -2.71 36.51 2.92
N LYS A 469 -2.29 37.33 1.95
CA LYS A 469 -2.51 38.78 1.91
C LYS A 469 -3.45 39.12 0.76
N SER A 470 -4.49 39.89 1.05
CA SER A 470 -5.35 40.43 0.01
C SER A 470 -5.91 41.81 0.35
N ASN A 471 -6.15 42.63 -0.65
CA ASN A 471 -6.92 43.87 -0.50
C ASN A 471 -8.45 43.65 -0.58
N SER A 472 -8.88 42.39 -0.65
CA SER A 472 -10.28 41.95 -0.74
C SER A 472 -10.69 41.09 0.47
N HIS A 473 -11.85 40.45 0.39
CA HIS A 473 -12.50 39.67 1.44
C HIS A 473 -12.69 38.19 1.04
N PHE A 474 -13.25 37.36 1.92
CA PHE A 474 -13.44 35.91 1.76
C PHE A 474 -12.13 35.11 1.68
N LEU A 475 -11.40 35.07 2.80
CA LEU A 475 -10.09 34.44 2.89
C LEU A 475 -10.13 33.29 3.90
N SER A 476 -9.54 32.15 3.57
CA SER A 476 -9.52 30.99 4.48
C SER A 476 -8.18 30.27 4.48
N GLY A 477 -7.81 29.76 5.66
CA GLY A 477 -6.60 28.96 5.84
C GLY A 477 -6.67 27.56 5.26
N LEU A 478 -7.87 27.05 4.92
CA LEU A 478 -8.02 25.70 4.35
C LEU A 478 -9.09 25.61 3.25
N VAL A 479 -10.36 25.87 3.57
CA VAL A 479 -11.48 25.75 2.62
C VAL A 479 -12.16 27.09 2.43
N GLN A 480 -12.39 27.51 1.19
CA GLN A 480 -13.18 28.71 0.93
C GLN A 480 -14.68 28.39 1.07
N SER A 481 -15.26 27.54 0.23
CA SER A 481 -16.69 27.14 0.37
C SER A 481 -16.88 25.64 0.48
N ALA A 482 -17.67 25.21 1.47
CA ALA A 482 -18.07 23.82 1.68
C ALA A 482 -19.56 23.60 1.36
N TYR A 483 -19.83 22.58 0.54
CA TYR A 483 -21.14 22.04 0.19
C TYR A 483 -21.23 20.56 0.63
N GLY A 484 -22.44 20.00 0.60
CA GLY A 484 -22.66 18.58 0.83
C GLY A 484 -22.17 18.08 2.21
N ASN A 485 -21.89 16.78 2.31
CA ASN A 485 -21.44 16.14 3.55
C ASN A 485 -19.91 16.18 3.68
N THR A 486 -19.35 17.34 3.98
CA THR A 486 -17.90 17.52 4.09
C THR A 486 -17.37 17.19 5.49
N THR A 487 -16.25 16.46 5.54
CA THR A 487 -15.54 16.13 6.78
C THR A 487 -14.13 16.71 6.77
N ILE A 488 -13.76 17.41 7.84
CA ILE A 488 -12.40 17.91 8.06
C ILE A 488 -11.89 17.34 9.39
N SER A 489 -10.81 16.59 9.38
CA SER A 489 -10.31 15.92 10.59
C SER A 489 -8.80 15.92 10.74
N GLY A 490 -8.29 16.07 11.96
CA GLY A 490 -6.83 16.06 12.16
C GLY A 490 -6.11 17.15 11.36
N CYS A 491 -6.74 18.30 11.13
CA CYS A 491 -6.18 19.38 10.31
C CYS A 491 -5.70 20.55 11.17
N VAL A 492 -4.58 21.16 10.77
CA VAL A 492 -4.00 22.34 11.43
C VAL A 492 -3.91 23.48 10.44
N SER A 493 -4.49 24.63 10.78
CA SER A 493 -4.31 25.87 10.03
C SER A 493 -3.45 26.84 10.81
N ALA A 494 -2.22 27.03 10.35
CA ALA A 494 -1.27 28.04 10.82
C ALA A 494 -1.10 29.20 9.83
N VAL A 495 -2.02 29.35 8.88
CA VAL A 495 -1.95 30.38 7.84
C VAL A 495 -2.26 31.75 8.46
N ASN A 496 -1.34 32.70 8.29
CA ASN A 496 -1.56 34.09 8.67
C ASN A 496 -2.37 34.79 7.57
N ILE A 497 -3.53 35.34 7.90
CA ILE A 497 -4.44 35.98 6.95
C ILE A 497 -4.48 37.48 7.25
N THR A 498 -4.11 38.29 6.26
CA THR A 498 -4.21 39.75 6.34
C THR A 498 -5.09 40.29 5.22
N SER A 499 -6.19 40.96 5.58
CA SER A 499 -7.05 41.67 4.65
C SER A 499 -6.91 43.19 4.82
N SER A 500 -6.81 43.92 3.72
CA SER A 500 -6.92 45.39 3.70
C SER A 500 -8.23 45.89 3.09
N TYR A 501 -9.27 45.06 3.05
CA TYR A 501 -10.60 45.44 2.55
C TYR A 501 -11.19 46.57 3.40
N ASN A 502 -11.73 47.61 2.77
CA ASN A 502 -12.18 48.84 3.44
C ASN A 502 -13.67 49.19 3.17
N GLU A 503 -14.39 48.38 2.41
CA GLU A 503 -15.80 48.61 2.09
C GLU A 503 -16.76 47.87 3.04
N GLY A 504 -16.26 46.88 3.80
CA GLY A 504 -17.05 46.07 4.73
C GLY A 504 -16.18 45.21 5.65
N GLY A 505 -16.76 44.13 6.19
CA GLY A 505 -16.01 43.09 6.91
C GLY A 505 -15.08 42.31 6.00
N CYS A 506 -14.02 41.72 6.54
CA CYS A 506 -13.04 41.01 5.72
C CYS A 506 -13.43 39.55 5.42
N ASP A 507 -14.41 38.99 6.12
CA ASP A 507 -14.87 37.61 5.97
C ASP A 507 -13.69 36.61 5.98
N ALA A 508 -12.75 36.82 6.90
CA ALA A 508 -11.57 35.97 7.06
C ALA A 508 -11.85 34.85 8.06
N ALA A 509 -11.47 33.62 7.71
CA ALA A 509 -11.64 32.45 8.56
C ALA A 509 -10.37 31.61 8.70
N GLY A 510 -10.17 31.03 9.88
CA GLY A 510 -9.05 30.13 10.12
C GLY A 510 -9.15 28.79 9.38
N MET A 511 -10.36 28.25 9.19
CA MET A 511 -10.57 26.89 8.65
C MET A 511 -11.50 26.87 7.43
N ILE A 512 -12.72 27.42 7.54
CA ILE A 512 -13.69 27.47 6.44
C ILE A 512 -14.26 28.87 6.35
N GLU A 513 -14.17 29.51 5.18
CA GLU A 513 -14.82 30.81 5.00
C GLU A 513 -16.34 30.65 5.03
N CYS A 514 -16.91 29.79 4.17
CA CYS A 514 -18.35 29.58 4.15
C CYS A 514 -18.81 28.12 4.13
N VAL A 515 -19.78 27.82 5.00
CA VAL A 515 -20.59 26.61 5.02
C VAL A 515 -21.95 26.89 4.40
N ARG A 516 -22.20 26.32 3.23
CA ARG A 516 -23.39 26.62 2.42
C ARG A 516 -24.64 25.95 2.97
N ASP A 517 -25.80 26.39 2.51
CA ASP A 517 -27.13 26.01 3.02
C ASP A 517 -27.41 24.50 2.95
N ASN A 518 -26.99 23.85 1.86
CA ASN A 518 -27.10 22.41 1.69
C ASN A 518 -26.00 21.59 2.40
N ALA A 519 -25.07 22.24 3.10
CA ALA A 519 -23.90 21.59 3.66
C ALA A 519 -24.17 21.04 5.07
N LYS A 520 -23.57 19.87 5.35
CA LYS A 520 -23.42 19.29 6.68
C LYS A 520 -21.93 19.04 6.93
N VAL A 521 -21.29 19.99 7.60
CA VAL A 521 -19.85 19.97 7.85
C VAL A 521 -19.55 19.40 9.23
N THR A 522 -18.60 18.46 9.27
CA THR A 522 -18.05 17.92 10.52
C THR A 522 -16.57 18.25 10.61
N ILE A 523 -16.17 18.93 11.69
CA ILE A 523 -14.78 19.32 11.97
C ILE A 523 -14.36 18.64 13.28
N THR A 524 -13.36 17.76 13.23
CA THR A 524 -12.94 16.97 14.41
C THR A 524 -11.44 16.98 14.58
N ASP A 525 -10.97 17.15 15.81
CA ASP A 525 -9.53 17.13 16.12
C ASP A 525 -8.74 18.15 15.27
N CYS A 526 -9.19 19.41 15.23
CA CYS A 526 -8.57 20.44 14.39
C CYS A 526 -8.03 21.61 15.22
N VAL A 527 -6.96 22.24 14.72
CA VAL A 527 -6.33 23.41 15.34
C VAL A 527 -6.34 24.58 14.37
N VAL A 528 -6.68 25.78 14.86
CA VAL A 528 -6.36 27.04 14.19
C VAL A 528 -5.42 27.83 15.08
N LYS A 529 -4.22 28.12 14.58
CA LYS A 529 -3.18 28.92 15.27
C LYS A 529 -2.67 30.11 14.43
N GLY A 530 -3.08 30.21 13.16
CA GLY A 530 -2.74 31.34 12.30
C GLY A 530 -3.37 32.66 12.78
N LYS A 531 -2.71 33.78 12.47
CA LYS A 531 -3.17 35.14 12.82
C LYS A 531 -4.20 35.65 11.82
N LEU A 532 -5.31 36.22 12.30
CA LEU A 532 -6.32 36.92 11.49
C LEU A 532 -6.23 38.42 11.70
N ASN A 533 -5.86 39.19 10.68
CA ASN A 533 -5.63 40.63 10.82
C ASN A 533 -6.32 41.44 9.71
N ALA A 534 -7.13 42.41 10.10
CA ALA A 534 -7.60 43.45 9.18
C ALA A 534 -6.81 44.75 9.40
N THR A 535 -6.38 45.40 8.32
CA THR A 535 -5.65 46.69 8.43
C THR A 535 -6.58 47.90 8.51
N THR A 536 -7.88 47.71 8.30
CA THR A 536 -8.90 48.78 8.29
C THR A 536 -9.92 48.56 9.41
N GLU A 537 -10.52 49.65 9.89
CA GLU A 537 -11.52 49.56 10.95
C GLU A 537 -12.75 48.73 10.55
N LYS A 538 -13.26 48.93 9.33
CA LYS A 538 -14.43 48.19 8.80
C LYS A 538 -14.12 46.70 8.62
N GLY A 539 -12.91 46.39 8.15
CA GLY A 539 -12.45 45.02 7.92
C GLY A 539 -12.31 44.19 9.20
N ARG A 540 -12.22 44.82 10.38
CA ARG A 540 -12.20 44.10 11.67
C ARG A 540 -13.53 43.40 12.00
N ASN A 541 -14.58 43.63 11.22
CA ASN A 541 -15.83 42.91 11.34
C ASN A 541 -15.80 41.63 10.49
N TYR A 542 -16.59 40.64 10.91
CA TYR A 542 -16.78 39.36 10.24
C TYR A 542 -15.47 38.55 10.14
N MET A 543 -14.87 38.22 11.30
CA MET A 543 -13.78 37.24 11.40
C MET A 543 -14.22 35.97 12.12
N GLY A 544 -13.88 34.80 11.55
CA GLY A 544 -14.19 33.49 12.10
C GLY A 544 -12.93 32.76 12.56
N GLY A 545 -12.84 32.41 13.84
CA GLY A 545 -11.71 31.61 14.32
C GLY A 545 -11.63 30.25 13.62
N PHE A 546 -12.77 29.60 13.37
CA PHE A 546 -12.88 28.42 12.50
C PHE A 546 -13.74 28.70 11.27
N VAL A 547 -15.01 29.07 11.47
CA VAL A 547 -16.00 29.32 10.40
C VAL A 547 -16.61 30.71 10.54
N ILE A 548 -16.68 31.49 9.46
CA ILE A 548 -17.29 32.84 9.49
C ILE A 548 -18.69 32.92 8.89
N ASN A 549 -18.94 32.35 7.71
CA ASN A 549 -20.23 32.46 7.03
C ASN A 549 -20.95 31.11 7.06
N GLN A 550 -21.98 30.96 7.90
CA GLN A 550 -22.68 29.69 8.07
C GLN A 550 -24.15 29.80 7.69
N TYR A 551 -24.53 29.01 6.68
CA TYR A 551 -25.91 28.83 6.23
C TYR A 551 -26.41 27.40 6.49
N GLY A 552 -25.50 26.42 6.49
CA GLY A 552 -25.80 25.01 6.76
C GLY A 552 -25.51 24.56 8.19
N LYS A 553 -25.26 23.25 8.35
CA LYS A 553 -24.99 22.63 9.65
C LYS A 553 -23.49 22.46 9.88
N CYS A 554 -23.03 22.79 11.08
CA CYS A 554 -21.64 22.63 11.49
C CYS A 554 -21.55 21.88 12.83
N THR A 555 -20.72 20.84 12.89
CA THR A 555 -20.39 20.13 14.13
C THR A 555 -18.89 20.19 14.35
N LEU A 556 -18.46 20.79 15.46
CA LEU A 556 -17.07 20.88 15.88
C LEU A 556 -16.86 20.04 17.13
N THR A 557 -15.89 19.13 17.10
CA THR A 557 -15.57 18.24 18.22
C THR A 557 -14.06 18.21 18.47
N ASN A 558 -13.64 18.41 19.72
CA ASN A 558 -12.22 18.37 20.12
C ASN A 558 -11.35 19.38 19.34
N CYS A 559 -11.81 20.62 19.16
CA CYS A 559 -11.09 21.63 18.38
C CYS A 559 -10.43 22.69 19.26
N LEU A 560 -9.29 23.23 18.81
CA LEU A 560 -8.55 24.28 19.50
C LEU A 560 -8.40 25.54 18.64
N TYR A 561 -8.88 26.69 19.13
CA TYR A 561 -8.56 28.00 18.57
C TYR A 561 -7.50 28.71 19.43
N ALA A 562 -6.30 28.89 18.87
CA ALA A 562 -5.18 29.54 19.55
C ALA A 562 -4.58 30.71 18.74
N GLY A 563 -5.23 31.10 17.64
CA GLY A 563 -4.80 32.22 16.80
C GLY A 563 -4.93 33.59 17.47
N GLU A 564 -4.10 34.53 17.03
CA GLU A 564 -4.28 35.95 17.31
C GLU A 564 -5.29 36.56 16.33
N ASN A 565 -6.06 37.55 16.79
CA ASN A 565 -6.92 38.32 15.90
C ASN A 565 -7.10 39.76 16.39
N ASN A 566 -7.56 40.65 15.49
CA ASN A 566 -7.97 42.01 15.83
C ASN A 566 -9.46 42.27 15.56
N ALA A 567 -10.29 41.24 15.68
CA ALA A 567 -11.72 41.30 15.36
C ALA A 567 -12.48 42.23 16.32
N THR A 568 -13.33 43.10 15.77
CA THR A 568 -14.34 43.86 16.54
C THR A 568 -15.68 43.14 16.60
N TYR A 569 -15.99 42.34 15.58
CA TYR A 569 -17.17 41.49 15.51
C TYR A 569 -16.82 40.20 14.75
N GLY A 570 -17.21 39.05 15.28
CA GLY A 570 -16.81 37.75 14.75
C GLY A 570 -17.30 36.58 15.59
N TYR A 571 -16.81 35.38 15.30
CA TYR A 571 -17.17 34.13 15.99
C TYR A 571 -15.93 33.26 16.23
N THR A 572 -15.75 32.76 17.45
CA THR A 572 -14.55 31.96 17.78
C THR A 572 -14.55 30.60 17.07
N PHE A 573 -15.71 29.97 16.91
CA PHE A 573 -15.82 28.66 16.25
C PHE A 573 -16.72 28.70 15.01
N ALA A 574 -17.96 29.17 15.11
CA ALA A 574 -18.82 29.24 13.93
C ALA A 574 -19.94 30.27 14.10
N SER A 575 -20.33 30.93 13.02
CA SER A 575 -21.44 31.88 13.06
C SER A 575 -22.80 31.22 13.22
N ASP A 576 -23.73 31.94 13.84
CA ASP A 576 -25.09 31.47 14.12
C ASP A 576 -26.17 32.50 13.72
N TYR A 577 -25.83 33.44 12.83
CA TYR A 577 -26.74 34.53 12.45
C TYR A 577 -27.81 34.12 11.41
N SER A 578 -27.62 33.03 10.68
CA SER A 578 -28.57 32.57 9.66
C SER A 578 -29.69 31.73 10.29
N THR A 579 -30.94 32.00 9.90
CA THR A 579 -32.16 31.38 10.50
C THR A 579 -32.28 29.87 10.29
N GLY A 580 -31.51 29.28 9.37
CA GLY A 580 -31.43 27.83 9.12
C GLY A 580 -30.12 27.16 9.57
N ALA A 581 -29.14 27.93 10.03
CA ALA A 581 -27.85 27.40 10.45
C ALA A 581 -27.95 26.72 11.82
N THR A 582 -27.27 25.58 11.98
CA THR A 582 -27.18 24.90 13.28
C THR A 582 -25.74 24.55 13.61
N THR A 583 -25.31 24.88 14.82
CA THR A 583 -23.93 24.69 15.28
C THR A 583 -23.91 23.85 16.53
N THR A 584 -23.13 22.77 16.50
CA THR A 584 -22.85 21.92 17.66
C THR A 584 -21.37 22.01 18.00
N ILE A 585 -21.05 22.42 19.23
CA ILE A 585 -19.67 22.55 19.72
C ILE A 585 -19.50 21.60 20.90
N LYS A 586 -18.55 20.66 20.81
CA LYS A 586 -18.28 19.66 21.83
C LYS A 586 -16.79 19.61 22.14
N ASN A 587 -16.43 19.81 23.41
CA ASN A 587 -15.05 19.76 23.86
C ASN A 587 -14.08 20.66 23.05
N CYS A 588 -14.53 21.89 22.75
CA CYS A 588 -13.71 22.84 22.00
C CYS A 588 -13.19 23.94 22.93
N HIS A 589 -11.92 24.31 22.75
CA HIS A 589 -11.17 25.19 23.64
C HIS A 589 -10.59 26.39 22.89
N TYR A 590 -10.51 27.56 23.52
CA TYR A 590 -9.94 28.75 22.89
C TYR A 590 -9.03 29.57 23.83
N LEU A 591 -7.92 30.09 23.30
CA LEU A 591 -7.03 31.01 24.03
C LEU A 591 -7.55 32.45 23.98
N ASN A 592 -7.65 32.99 22.77
CA ASN A 592 -8.18 34.31 22.49
C ASN A 592 -9.55 34.16 21.85
N ALA A 593 -10.53 34.98 22.21
CA ALA A 593 -11.81 34.96 21.50
C ALA A 593 -11.63 35.65 20.14
N CYS A 594 -12.29 35.14 19.10
CA CYS A 594 -12.48 35.86 17.84
C CYS A 594 -13.93 36.38 17.84
N GLY A 595 -14.15 37.59 18.36
CA GLY A 595 -15.51 38.11 18.56
C GLY A 595 -16.31 37.33 19.62
N LYS A 596 -17.45 36.73 19.23
CA LYS A 596 -18.34 35.97 20.12
C LYS A 596 -17.62 34.75 20.71
N THR A 597 -17.68 34.62 22.03
CA THR A 597 -17.09 33.49 22.77
C THR A 597 -17.92 32.22 22.53
N GLN A 598 -17.22 31.14 22.20
CA GLN A 598 -17.81 29.82 21.94
C GLN A 598 -16.80 28.77 22.41
N GLY A 599 -17.25 27.71 23.09
CA GLY A 599 -16.35 26.74 23.73
C GLY A 599 -15.82 27.18 25.11
N GLU A 600 -14.83 26.46 25.63
CA GLU A 600 -14.20 26.72 26.93
C GLU A 600 -12.93 27.58 26.75
N ARG A 601 -12.81 28.65 27.54
CA ARG A 601 -11.60 29.49 27.52
C ARG A 601 -10.47 28.79 28.26
N ILE A 602 -9.28 28.80 27.66
CA ILE A 602 -8.04 28.38 28.28
C ILE A 602 -7.08 29.57 28.46
N VAL A 603 -5.99 29.36 29.19
CA VAL A 603 -4.90 30.32 29.34
C VAL A 603 -3.57 29.73 28.86
N GLU A 604 -2.60 30.59 28.55
CA GLU A 604 -1.32 30.19 27.96
C GLU A 604 -0.56 29.14 28.79
N LYS A 605 -0.62 29.22 30.13
CA LYS A 605 0.00 28.20 30.99
C LYS A 605 -0.56 26.79 30.78
N GLN A 606 -1.86 26.67 30.48
CA GLN A 606 -2.50 25.38 30.24
C GLN A 606 -2.01 24.79 28.91
N LEU A 607 -1.84 25.63 27.88
CA LEU A 607 -1.31 25.23 26.58
C LEU A 607 0.06 24.60 26.66
N LYS A 608 0.90 24.99 27.63
CA LYS A 608 2.27 24.47 27.78
C LYS A 608 2.37 23.21 28.64
N SER A 609 1.30 22.85 29.35
CA SER A 609 1.37 21.91 30.47
C SER A 609 0.95 20.47 30.16
N GLY A 610 0.42 20.18 28.97
CA GLY A 610 -0.26 18.90 28.70
C GLY A 610 -1.75 18.89 29.07
N GLU A 611 -2.24 19.84 29.89
CA GLU A 611 -3.65 19.88 30.31
C GLU A 611 -4.61 20.01 29.13
N VAL A 612 -4.31 20.88 28.15
CA VAL A 612 -5.19 21.07 26.99
C VAL A 612 -5.19 19.82 26.09
N THR A 613 -4.04 19.17 25.93
CA THR A 613 -3.91 17.89 25.23
C THR A 613 -4.77 16.82 25.89
N TYR A 614 -4.75 16.74 27.22
CA TYR A 614 -5.62 15.86 28.01
C TYR A 614 -7.10 16.15 27.77
N LYS A 615 -7.51 17.43 27.86
CA LYS A 615 -8.89 17.84 27.60
C LYS A 615 -9.34 17.47 26.19
N LEU A 616 -8.53 17.71 25.17
CA LEU A 616 -8.85 17.44 23.77
C LEU A 616 -8.93 15.93 23.45
N GLN A 617 -8.10 15.11 24.09
CA GLN A 617 -8.25 13.65 24.04
C GLN A 617 -9.60 13.23 24.62
N GLY A 618 -10.03 13.84 25.73
CA GLY A 618 -11.31 13.58 26.38
C GLY A 618 -11.36 12.21 27.05
N ASP A 619 -12.49 11.52 26.94
CA ASP A 619 -12.71 10.15 27.42
C ASP A 619 -12.37 9.07 26.38
N ARG A 620 -11.81 9.47 25.23
CA ARG A 620 -11.47 8.57 24.13
C ARG A 620 -10.27 7.69 24.48
N THR A 621 -10.45 6.39 24.32
CA THR A 621 -9.44 5.35 24.60
C THR A 621 -9.13 4.48 23.38
N ASP A 622 -9.78 4.73 22.24
CA ASP A 622 -9.64 3.94 21.00
C ASP A 622 -8.29 4.17 20.31
N SER A 623 -7.73 5.36 20.42
CA SER A 623 -6.40 5.73 19.90
C SER A 623 -5.87 7.02 20.54
N CYS A 624 -4.59 7.34 20.31
CA CYS A 624 -4.03 8.64 20.67
C CYS A 624 -4.28 9.64 19.55
N HIS A 625 -5.03 10.71 19.82
CA HIS A 625 -5.33 11.76 18.85
C HIS A 625 -4.50 13.03 19.10
N TRP A 626 -4.21 13.31 20.36
CA TRP A 626 -3.51 14.51 20.81
C TRP A 626 -2.29 14.14 21.63
N ALA A 627 -1.20 14.87 21.40
CA ALA A 627 0.03 14.75 22.17
C ALA A 627 0.78 16.09 22.18
N GLN A 628 1.80 16.16 23.04
CA GLN A 628 2.48 17.42 23.28
C GLN A 628 3.88 17.21 23.82
N VAL A 629 4.84 18.00 23.33
CA VAL A 629 6.09 18.24 24.07
C VAL A 629 5.78 19.24 25.19
N LEU A 630 5.99 18.88 26.45
CA LEU A 630 5.74 19.80 27.57
C LEU A 630 6.59 21.06 27.43
N GLY A 631 5.97 22.22 27.62
CA GLY A 631 6.54 23.54 27.33
C GLY A 631 6.13 24.12 25.95
N GLU A 632 5.79 23.26 24.99
CA GLU A 632 5.29 23.66 23.66
C GLU A 632 3.75 23.66 23.61
N TRP A 633 3.16 23.97 22.47
CA TRP A 633 1.69 23.95 22.30
C TRP A 633 1.18 22.53 21.98
N PRO A 634 -0.08 22.21 22.32
CA PRO A 634 -0.69 20.93 21.97
C PRO A 634 -0.73 20.73 20.45
N GLY A 635 -0.49 19.50 20.02
CA GLY A 635 -0.54 19.10 18.63
C GLY A 635 -1.26 17.77 18.44
N LEU A 636 -1.45 17.43 17.17
CA LEU A 636 -1.93 16.10 16.81
C LEU A 636 -0.82 15.07 17.02
N TYR A 637 -1.22 13.88 17.45
CA TYR A 637 -0.30 12.80 17.72
C TYR A 637 0.50 12.38 16.48
N SER A 638 1.78 12.08 16.67
CA SER A 638 2.70 11.58 15.65
C SER A 638 3.59 10.50 16.27
N GLU A 639 3.59 9.31 15.68
CA GLU A 639 4.41 8.19 16.18
C GLU A 639 5.91 8.51 16.14
N ALA A 640 6.34 9.27 15.13
CA ALA A 640 7.73 9.69 14.97
C ALA A 640 8.22 10.62 16.10
N ASP A 641 7.29 11.31 16.78
CA ASP A 641 7.62 12.29 17.80
C ASP A 641 7.77 11.68 19.20
N LYS A 642 7.42 10.40 19.41
CA LYS A 642 7.51 9.73 20.72
C LYS A 642 8.90 9.77 21.34
N ALA A 643 9.93 9.74 20.50
CA ALA A 643 11.32 9.80 20.93
C ALA A 643 11.77 11.20 21.38
N LYS A 644 10.96 12.25 21.15
CA LYS A 644 11.27 13.60 21.60
C LYS A 644 11.22 13.66 23.13
N PRO A 645 12.20 14.32 23.78
CA PRO A 645 12.15 14.53 25.22
C PRO A 645 10.86 15.23 25.65
N ASN A 646 10.29 14.81 26.76
CA ASN A 646 9.07 15.38 27.35
C ASN A 646 7.82 15.32 26.45
N TYR A 647 7.79 14.43 25.46
CA TYR A 647 6.60 14.18 24.65
C TYR A 647 5.60 13.31 25.42
N VAL A 648 4.49 13.92 25.84
CA VAL A 648 3.37 13.25 26.52
C VAL A 648 2.30 12.85 25.52
N TYR A 649 1.90 11.59 25.57
CA TYR A 649 0.88 11.02 24.68
C TYR A 649 0.03 9.99 25.42
N TYR A 650 -1.17 9.72 24.90
CA TYR A 650 -2.03 8.67 25.42
C TYR A 650 -1.58 7.31 24.86
N ASN A 651 -1.18 6.38 25.72
CA ASN A 651 -0.84 5.04 25.31
C ASN A 651 -2.07 4.12 25.49
N LYS A 652 -2.56 3.61 24.36
CA LYS A 652 -3.71 2.71 24.32
C LYS A 652 -3.46 1.38 25.04
N GLU A 653 -2.24 0.84 24.94
CA GLU A 653 -1.90 -0.49 25.45
C GLU A 653 -1.92 -0.55 26.99
N ASN A 654 -1.52 0.53 27.65
CA ASN A 654 -1.55 0.65 29.11
C ASN A 654 -2.75 1.46 29.63
N ASN A 655 -3.63 1.93 28.74
CA ASN A 655 -4.80 2.75 29.06
C ASN A 655 -4.45 3.99 29.91
N GLY A 656 -3.36 4.68 29.56
CA GLY A 656 -2.84 5.80 30.35
C GLY A 656 -1.89 6.73 29.60
N TRP A 657 -1.65 7.90 30.18
CA TRP A 657 -0.70 8.88 29.63
C TRP A 657 0.74 8.47 29.91
N THR A 658 1.59 8.62 28.90
CA THR A 658 2.97 8.13 28.90
C THR A 658 3.92 9.19 28.32
N CYS A 659 5.16 9.18 28.81
CA CYS A 659 6.29 9.88 28.22
C CYS A 659 7.49 8.93 28.18
N ASP A 660 8.05 8.65 27.01
CA ASP A 660 9.11 7.65 26.89
C ASP A 660 10.43 8.16 27.50
N ASP A 661 10.73 9.45 27.33
CA ASP A 661 11.94 10.11 27.81
C ASP A 661 11.61 11.45 28.48
N PHE A 662 11.32 11.39 29.77
CA PHE A 662 11.07 12.55 30.61
C PHE A 662 12.39 13.13 31.13
N ARG A 663 12.64 14.41 30.87
CA ARG A 663 13.88 15.09 31.25
C ARG A 663 13.60 16.39 31.99
N LEU A 664 14.19 16.50 33.17
CA LEU A 664 14.28 17.77 33.90
C LEU A 664 15.68 18.37 33.71
N THR A 665 15.71 19.67 33.48
CA THR A 665 16.95 20.46 33.46
C THR A 665 17.08 21.20 34.79
N ASP A 666 18.24 21.11 35.44
CA ASP A 666 18.44 21.76 36.76
C ASP A 666 18.21 23.28 36.70
N GLY A 667 17.39 23.76 37.63
CA GLY A 667 16.96 25.14 37.71
C GLY A 667 16.01 25.63 36.62
N GLN A 668 15.51 24.76 35.73
CA GLN A 668 14.47 25.12 34.77
C GLN A 668 13.14 24.46 35.15
N SER A 669 12.09 25.28 35.25
CA SER A 669 10.74 24.79 35.48
C SER A 669 10.17 24.18 34.19
N LEU A 670 9.46 23.06 34.33
CA LEU A 670 8.71 22.41 33.26
C LEU A 670 7.22 22.40 33.67
N PRO A 671 6.31 22.99 32.89
CA PRO A 671 4.88 22.97 33.20
C PRO A 671 4.32 21.55 33.03
N ILE A 672 3.65 21.03 34.06
CA ILE A 672 3.06 19.69 34.09
C ILE A 672 1.62 19.78 34.61
N GLY A 673 0.66 19.51 33.73
CA GLY A 673 -0.78 19.68 33.95
C GLY A 673 -1.59 18.40 33.86
N LEU A 674 -0.95 17.25 33.61
CA LEU A 674 -1.57 15.94 33.69
C LEU A 674 -0.65 14.93 34.39
N ASP A 675 -1.24 13.86 34.92
CA ASP A 675 -0.50 12.73 35.45
C ASP A 675 -0.09 11.80 34.30
N PHE A 676 1.13 11.27 34.32
CA PHE A 676 1.60 10.31 33.31
C PHE A 676 2.72 9.41 33.86
N THR A 677 2.94 8.29 33.20
CA THR A 677 4.09 7.41 33.47
C THR A 677 5.27 7.81 32.60
N ALA A 678 6.40 8.14 33.22
CA ALA A 678 7.67 8.32 32.53
C ALA A 678 8.37 6.96 32.41
N THR A 679 8.49 6.42 31.20
CA THR A 679 9.21 5.16 30.95
C THR A 679 10.66 5.29 31.39
N LYS A 680 11.27 6.43 31.08
CA LYS A 680 12.57 6.86 31.60
C LYS A 680 12.48 8.31 32.06
N ALA A 681 12.92 8.57 33.28
CA ALA A 681 13.07 9.91 33.83
C ALA A 681 14.55 10.22 34.09
N THR A 682 15.04 11.35 33.60
CA THR A 682 16.42 11.80 33.78
C THR A 682 16.47 13.16 34.45
N TYR A 683 17.30 13.29 35.48
CA TYR A 683 17.56 14.55 36.14
C TYR A 683 18.98 14.54 36.73
N ASP A 684 19.90 15.25 36.07
CA ASP A 684 21.28 15.39 36.53
C ASP A 684 21.45 16.69 37.31
N ARG A 685 21.96 16.58 38.53
CA ARG A 685 22.22 17.74 39.41
C ARG A 685 23.44 17.52 40.29
N THR A 686 24.28 18.55 40.36
CA THR A 686 25.40 18.61 41.30
C THR A 686 24.91 18.92 42.71
N LEU A 687 25.35 18.12 43.69
CA LEU A 687 25.06 18.33 45.11
C LEU A 687 25.99 19.36 45.74
N ALA A 688 25.47 20.12 46.70
CA ALA A 688 26.23 21.05 47.51
C ALA A 688 26.87 20.30 48.69
N ALA A 689 28.17 19.98 48.57
CA ALA A 689 28.91 19.19 49.56
C ALA A 689 28.17 17.90 50.00
N GLY A 690 27.68 17.13 49.03
CA GLY A 690 26.92 15.89 49.27
C GLY A 690 25.47 16.08 49.72
N LYS A 691 24.96 17.32 49.74
CA LYS A 691 23.57 17.64 50.15
C LYS A 691 22.77 18.30 49.04
N ALA A 692 21.47 18.06 49.00
CA ALA A 692 20.52 18.83 48.19
C ALA A 692 19.13 18.89 48.82
N THR A 693 18.37 19.91 48.47
CA THR A 693 16.93 19.95 48.69
C THR A 693 16.20 19.61 47.39
N LEU A 694 15.14 18.80 47.46
CA LEU A 694 14.36 18.35 46.30
C LEU A 694 12.88 18.67 46.47
N CYS A 695 12.20 18.98 45.37
CA CYS A 695 10.75 19.02 45.25
C CYS A 695 10.37 18.59 43.83
N LEU A 696 10.53 17.30 43.53
CA LEU A 696 10.41 16.75 42.18
C LEU A 696 8.95 16.47 41.78
N PRO A 697 8.59 16.51 40.49
CA PRO A 697 7.22 16.30 40.02
C PRO A 697 6.82 14.81 39.91
N TYR A 698 7.69 13.88 40.32
CA TYR A 698 7.44 12.45 40.25
C TYR A 698 7.79 11.74 41.55
N GLU A 699 7.23 10.54 41.69
CA GLU A 699 7.57 9.60 42.74
C GLU A 699 9.01 9.09 42.53
N LEU A 700 9.89 9.24 43.52
CA LEU A 700 11.31 8.88 43.43
C LEU A 700 11.67 7.80 44.49
N PRO A 701 12.02 6.58 44.08
CA PRO A 701 12.57 5.58 44.99
C PRO A 701 13.86 6.07 45.66
N VAL A 702 13.99 5.86 46.98
CA VAL A 702 15.21 6.20 47.72
C VAL A 702 16.30 5.17 47.41
N GLN A 703 17.18 5.48 46.46
CA GLN A 703 18.28 4.61 46.01
C GLN A 703 19.59 5.41 45.85
N GLY A 704 20.67 4.96 46.51
CA GLY A 704 21.98 5.62 46.42
C GLY A 704 22.11 6.93 47.23
N PHE A 705 21.11 7.28 48.03
CA PHE A 705 21.14 8.45 48.94
C PHE A 705 20.24 8.22 50.16
N LYS A 706 20.38 9.07 51.19
CA LYS A 706 19.44 9.18 52.32
C LYS A 706 18.53 10.38 52.11
N ALA A 707 17.25 10.24 52.44
CA ALA A 707 16.25 11.31 52.33
C ALA A 707 15.59 11.59 53.67
N TYR A 708 15.26 12.86 53.90
CA TYR A 708 14.64 13.34 55.12
C TYR A 708 13.50 14.31 54.82
N THR A 709 12.49 14.28 55.67
CA THR A 709 11.36 15.22 55.65
C THR A 709 11.30 15.99 56.96
N LEU A 710 10.52 17.08 57.00
CA LEU A 710 10.37 17.89 58.20
C LEU A 710 9.67 17.05 59.29
N SER A 711 10.30 16.89 60.44
CA SER A 711 9.71 16.07 61.52
C SER A 711 8.57 16.82 62.21
N GLU A 712 7.50 16.12 62.56
CA GLU A 712 6.43 16.71 63.37
C GLU A 712 6.87 16.99 64.82
N ASN A 713 7.88 16.25 65.31
CA ASN A 713 8.42 16.37 66.66
C ASN A 713 9.60 17.34 66.73
N GLN A 714 9.31 18.63 66.81
CA GLN A 714 10.32 19.69 66.99
C GLN A 714 10.73 19.80 68.48
N VAL A 715 11.61 18.91 68.93
CA VAL A 715 12.00 18.74 70.35
C VAL A 715 12.80 19.95 70.92
N ASN A 716 13.36 20.81 70.05
CA ASN A 716 14.08 22.03 70.44
C ASN A 716 13.67 23.25 69.57
N PRO A 717 13.18 24.36 70.16
CA PRO A 717 12.80 25.57 69.39
C PRO A 717 14.00 26.34 68.80
N ALA A 718 15.25 25.92 69.05
CA ALA A 718 16.46 26.51 68.48
C ALA A 718 17.03 25.75 67.26
N ALA A 719 16.42 24.64 66.85
CA ALA A 719 16.86 23.81 65.73
C ALA A 719 15.68 23.28 64.91
N VAL A 720 15.91 23.03 63.61
CA VAL A 720 14.95 22.35 62.73
C VAL A 720 15.29 20.88 62.66
N HIS A 721 14.35 20.05 63.10
CA HIS A 721 14.50 18.61 63.08
C HIS A 721 13.88 18.01 61.82
N PHE A 722 14.66 17.14 61.20
CA PHE A 722 14.25 16.33 60.06
C PHE A 722 14.28 14.85 60.46
N GLU A 723 13.32 14.08 59.95
CA GLU A 723 13.24 12.64 60.15
C GLU A 723 13.47 11.89 58.84
N LYS A 724 14.06 10.69 58.96
CA LYS A 724 14.45 9.89 57.81
C LYS A 724 13.23 9.27 57.14
N VAL A 725 13.17 9.37 55.82
CA VAL A 725 12.14 8.74 54.98
C VAL A 725 12.76 7.54 54.24
N SER A 726 11.99 6.45 54.13
CA SER A 726 12.38 5.25 53.39
C SER A 726 11.31 4.86 52.38
N GLY A 727 11.65 4.02 51.40
CA GLY A 727 10.74 3.62 50.33
C GLY A 727 10.74 4.62 49.17
N THR A 728 9.57 5.18 48.85
CA THR A 728 9.36 6.08 47.71
C THR A 728 8.99 7.48 48.18
N LEU A 729 9.73 8.49 47.71
CA LEU A 729 9.43 9.89 47.93
C LEU A 729 8.22 10.30 47.07
N GLY A 730 7.20 10.88 47.68
CA GLY A 730 6.03 11.38 46.93
C GLY A 730 6.35 12.61 46.07
N ALA A 731 5.70 12.72 44.91
CA ALA A 731 5.78 13.88 44.01
C ALA A 731 5.35 15.19 44.71
N TYR A 732 5.94 16.31 44.27
CA TYR A 732 5.70 17.66 44.75
C TYR A 732 5.76 17.81 46.29
N ARG A 733 6.68 17.08 46.92
CA ARG A 733 6.96 17.20 48.35
C ARG A 733 8.42 17.60 48.58
N PRO A 734 8.69 18.50 49.54
CA PRO A 734 10.04 18.93 49.82
C PRO A 734 10.79 17.89 50.67
N TYR A 735 12.00 17.53 50.23
CA TYR A 735 12.92 16.62 50.94
C TYR A 735 14.33 17.20 51.04
N LEU A 736 15.03 16.87 52.11
CA LEU A 736 16.48 17.04 52.24
C LEU A 736 17.15 15.70 51.87
N LEU A 737 18.16 15.75 51.03
CA LEU A 737 18.93 14.60 50.54
C LEU A 737 20.38 14.71 50.99
N VAL A 738 20.96 13.58 51.38
CA VAL A 738 22.38 13.42 51.69
C VAL A 738 22.92 12.20 50.94
N ALA A 739 24.01 12.37 50.19
CA ALA A 739 24.65 11.29 49.42
C ALA A 739 26.19 11.44 49.43
N ASP A 740 26.87 10.30 49.47
CA ASP A 740 28.35 10.22 49.46
C ASP A 740 28.94 10.26 48.03
N GLY A 741 28.08 10.35 47.00
CA GLY A 741 28.44 10.39 45.57
C GLY A 741 27.31 11.02 44.74
N THR A 742 27.32 10.81 43.41
CA THR A 742 26.25 11.30 42.53
C THR A 742 24.97 10.50 42.77
N PRO A 743 23.90 11.11 43.30
CA PRO A 743 22.65 10.38 43.56
C PRO A 743 21.91 10.10 42.25
N GLN A 744 21.21 8.97 42.20
CA GLN A 744 20.30 8.67 41.10
C GLN A 744 18.96 9.40 41.34
N LEU A 745 18.79 10.57 40.71
CA LEU A 745 17.56 11.37 40.82
C LEU A 745 16.54 11.08 39.71
N GLY A 746 16.77 10.03 38.92
CA GLY A 746 15.89 9.57 37.85
C GLY A 746 15.71 8.05 37.89
N GLY A 747 14.99 7.47 36.94
CA GLY A 747 14.70 6.04 36.94
C GLY A 747 13.75 5.61 35.84
N GLU A 748 13.27 4.38 35.94
CA GLU A 748 12.33 3.80 34.98
C GLU A 748 10.92 3.71 35.57
N ASN A 749 9.91 3.88 34.71
CA ASN A 749 8.48 3.76 35.05
C ASN A 749 8.03 4.64 36.23
N LEU A 750 8.56 5.87 36.32
CA LEU A 750 8.21 6.79 37.40
C LEU A 750 6.86 7.46 37.16
N GLN A 751 6.05 7.59 38.22
CA GLN A 751 4.77 8.27 38.17
C GLN A 751 4.98 9.78 38.30
N VAL A 752 4.82 10.51 37.19
CA VAL A 752 4.81 11.98 37.16
C VAL A 752 3.39 12.47 37.46
N LYS A 753 3.26 13.46 38.33
CA LYS A 753 1.96 14.02 38.73
C LYS A 753 1.79 15.42 38.15
N ALA A 754 0.55 15.79 37.86
CA ALA A 754 0.16 17.17 37.58
C ALA A 754 0.43 18.06 38.79
N ASP A 755 0.83 19.31 38.55
CA ASP A 755 0.93 20.28 39.63
C ASP A 755 -0.47 20.67 40.15
N ARG A 756 -0.81 20.18 41.35
CA ARG A 756 -2.08 20.47 42.04
C ARG A 756 -1.89 21.26 43.35
N ASN A 757 -0.66 21.70 43.63
CA ASN A 757 -0.16 22.49 44.76
C ASN A 757 -0.79 22.31 46.18
N SER A 758 -0.05 21.61 47.03
CA SER A 758 0.55 22.18 48.25
C SER A 758 1.94 21.56 48.42
N ILE A 759 2.99 22.36 48.29
CA ILE A 759 4.40 21.93 48.39
C ILE A 759 5.04 22.36 49.72
N VAL A 760 4.21 22.65 50.72
CA VAL A 760 4.64 23.19 52.02
C VAL A 760 4.35 22.16 53.11
N LEU A 761 5.38 21.79 53.85
CA LEU A 761 5.28 21.04 55.10
C LEU A 761 5.45 22.02 56.26
N SER A 762 4.69 21.85 57.33
CA SER A 762 4.75 22.71 58.52
C SER A 762 4.89 21.87 59.78
N ALA A 763 5.79 22.29 60.67
CA ALA A 763 5.95 21.72 62.00
C ALA A 763 6.30 22.83 62.99
N GLY A 764 5.35 23.18 63.87
CA GLY A 764 5.48 24.34 64.77
C GLY A 764 5.67 25.65 64.00
N ASN A 765 6.75 26.37 64.29
CA ASN A 765 7.11 27.64 63.63
C ASN A 765 7.96 27.45 62.36
N TYR A 766 8.26 26.22 61.97
CA TYR A 766 9.09 25.91 60.80
C TYR A 766 8.24 25.44 59.63
N TYR A 767 8.62 25.89 58.45
CA TYR A 767 8.08 25.44 57.18
C TYR A 767 9.19 24.91 56.31
N PHE A 768 8.95 23.78 55.64
CA PHE A 768 9.79 23.32 54.55
C PHE A 768 8.99 23.45 53.26
N LYS A 769 9.44 24.32 52.37
CA LYS A 769 8.69 24.78 51.21
C LYS A 769 9.41 24.36 49.94
N GLY A 770 8.74 23.58 49.11
CA GLY A 770 9.19 23.29 47.75
C GLY A 770 9.13 24.51 46.84
N ALA A 771 9.84 24.43 45.72
CA ALA A 771 9.84 25.41 44.66
C ALA A 771 9.64 24.69 43.32
N VAL A 772 8.52 24.90 42.64
CA VAL A 772 8.26 24.37 41.29
C VAL A 772 8.73 25.35 40.21
N HIS A 773 8.81 26.63 40.57
CA HIS A 773 9.38 27.72 39.79
C HIS A 773 10.44 28.44 40.63
N ASP A 774 11.24 29.29 40.01
CA ASP A 774 12.24 30.08 40.70
C ASP A 774 11.61 31.01 41.74
N VAL A 775 12.09 30.93 42.98
CA VAL A 775 11.69 31.84 44.07
C VAL A 775 12.74 32.93 44.20
N VAL A 776 12.34 34.17 43.93
CA VAL A 776 13.23 35.33 43.93
C VAL A 776 13.57 35.83 45.33
N ASN A 777 14.72 36.51 45.47
CA ASN A 777 15.25 37.00 46.75
C ASN A 777 14.22 37.77 47.60
N TRP A 778 13.42 38.64 46.97
CA TRP A 778 12.44 39.46 47.70
C TRP A 778 11.40 38.60 48.44
N TRP A 779 10.89 37.56 47.80
CA TRP A 779 9.96 36.60 48.41
C TRP A 779 10.64 35.81 49.52
N LEU A 780 11.85 35.28 49.25
CA LEU A 780 12.63 34.52 50.22
C LEU A 780 12.96 35.33 51.49
N THR A 781 13.32 36.61 51.32
CA THR A 781 13.65 37.50 52.44
C THR A 781 12.40 37.80 53.27
N SER A 782 11.27 38.07 52.62
CA SER A 782 9.98 38.29 53.28
C SER A 782 9.50 37.05 54.05
N ASP A 783 9.84 35.86 53.57
CA ASP A 783 9.47 34.59 54.19
C ASP A 783 10.48 34.11 55.25
N HIS A 784 11.50 34.92 55.55
CA HIS A 784 12.59 34.56 56.48
C HIS A 784 13.29 33.25 56.10
N ALA A 785 13.52 33.06 54.80
CA ALA A 785 14.02 31.80 54.25
C ALA A 785 15.49 31.53 54.60
N TYR A 786 15.79 30.23 54.72
CA TYR A 786 17.12 29.65 54.81
C TYR A 786 17.29 28.68 53.64
N ILE A 787 18.37 28.85 52.86
CA ILE A 787 18.63 28.07 51.64
C ILE A 787 19.94 27.30 51.77
N LEU A 788 19.99 26.09 51.24
CA LEU A 788 21.21 25.29 51.17
C LEU A 788 22.18 25.92 50.17
N GLN A 789 23.39 26.26 50.61
CA GLN A 789 24.47 26.80 49.76
C GLN A 789 25.53 25.75 49.47
N ALA A 790 26.47 26.10 48.57
CA ALA A 790 27.53 25.22 48.08
C ALA A 790 28.43 24.62 49.18
N ASP A 791 28.51 25.25 50.35
CA ASP A 791 29.24 24.77 51.53
C ASP A 791 28.52 23.66 52.30
N GLY A 792 27.33 23.25 51.85
CA GLY A 792 26.52 22.21 52.50
C GLY A 792 25.76 22.69 53.74
N LEU A 793 25.70 24.01 53.98
CA LEU A 793 24.99 24.62 55.09
C LEU A 793 23.80 25.45 54.60
N PHE A 794 22.83 25.64 55.49
CA PHE A 794 21.68 26.50 55.22
C PHE A 794 21.94 27.92 55.70
N HIS A 795 21.86 28.88 54.79
CA HIS A 795 22.12 30.29 55.06
C HIS A 795 20.85 31.11 54.97
N LYS A 796 20.71 32.07 55.90
CA LYS A 796 19.60 33.02 55.89
C LYS A 796 19.68 33.91 54.66
N VAL A 797 18.58 34.02 53.92
CA VAL A 797 18.47 34.95 52.79
C VAL A 797 18.30 36.37 53.34
N THR A 798 19.04 37.32 52.76
CA THR A 798 18.98 38.74 53.11
C THR A 798 18.69 39.58 51.88
N SER A 799 18.09 40.76 52.07
CA SER A 799 17.76 41.71 51.00
C SER A 799 19.00 42.28 50.30
N ASN A 800 20.19 42.16 50.90
CA ASN A 800 21.42 42.78 50.41
C ASN A 800 22.06 42.01 49.25
N ASN A 801 21.52 40.84 48.89
CA ASN A 801 22.01 40.03 47.77
C ASN A 801 20.86 39.62 46.84
N PRO A 802 20.40 40.52 45.96
CA PRO A 802 19.19 40.32 45.16
C PRO A 802 19.30 39.19 44.11
N SER A 803 20.52 38.71 43.81
CA SER A 803 20.73 37.60 42.87
C SER A 803 20.45 36.21 43.48
N VAL A 804 20.22 36.13 44.79
CA VAL A 804 19.90 34.86 45.47
C VAL A 804 18.50 34.40 45.09
N THR A 805 18.41 33.21 44.49
CA THR A 805 17.14 32.55 44.16
C THR A 805 17.13 31.11 44.70
N VAL A 806 15.94 30.53 44.82
CA VAL A 806 15.76 29.08 44.93
C VAL A 806 15.25 28.60 43.58
N PRO A 807 16.10 27.92 42.78
CA PRO A 807 15.68 27.40 41.48
C PRO A 807 14.56 26.36 41.56
N ALA A 808 13.88 26.12 40.44
CA ALA A 808 12.87 25.07 40.30
C ALA A 808 13.35 23.68 40.77
N TYR A 809 12.40 22.90 41.28
CA TYR A 809 12.54 21.55 41.85
C TYR A 809 13.42 21.42 43.09
N ARG A 810 13.61 22.53 43.81
CA ARG A 810 14.34 22.61 45.08
C ARG A 810 13.39 22.90 46.23
N ALA A 811 13.92 23.06 47.43
CA ALA A 811 13.14 23.45 48.60
C ALA A 811 13.97 24.35 49.51
N TYR A 812 13.30 25.11 50.36
CA TYR A 812 13.92 26.00 51.34
C TYR A 812 13.16 25.96 52.66
N ILE A 813 13.85 26.31 53.73
CA ILE A 813 13.27 26.33 55.07
C ILE A 813 12.84 27.76 55.36
N SER A 814 11.69 27.95 56.00
CA SER A 814 11.21 29.24 56.44
C SER A 814 10.80 29.19 57.91
N TYR A 815 10.93 30.31 58.62
CA TYR A 815 10.75 30.38 60.07
C TYR A 815 9.87 31.56 60.48
N ASN A 816 8.75 31.25 61.14
CA ASN A 816 7.69 32.20 61.48
C ASN A 816 7.88 32.85 62.85
N SER A 817 9.03 33.49 63.08
CA SER A 817 9.18 34.38 64.24
C SER A 817 10.05 35.59 63.90
N HIS A 818 9.69 36.75 64.46
CA HIS A 818 10.38 38.03 64.26
C HIS A 818 11.71 38.15 65.04
N GLU A 819 12.23 37.07 65.65
CA GLU A 819 13.48 37.11 66.39
C GLU A 819 14.69 37.23 65.44
N GLY A 820 15.42 38.34 65.58
CA GLY A 820 16.55 38.70 64.73
C GLY A 820 17.72 37.70 64.73
N ALA A 821 18.33 37.55 63.54
CA ALA A 821 19.71 37.14 63.28
C ALA A 821 20.28 35.85 63.91
N LYS A 822 19.50 34.84 64.29
CA LYS A 822 20.06 33.52 64.70
C LYS A 822 20.37 32.62 63.50
N ARG A 823 21.55 31.98 63.49
CA ARG A 823 21.88 30.84 62.61
C ARG A 823 20.95 29.68 62.98
N LEU A 824 20.24 29.12 62.00
CA LEU A 824 19.33 28.02 62.23
C LEU A 824 20.11 26.71 62.22
N SER A 825 20.08 25.97 63.32
CA SER A 825 20.71 24.66 63.40
C SER A 825 19.79 23.61 62.76
N ILE A 826 20.32 22.73 61.91
CA ILE A 826 19.54 21.67 61.27
C ILE A 826 20.03 20.33 61.80
N VAL A 827 19.09 19.49 62.23
CA VAL A 827 19.36 18.21 62.87
C VAL A 827 18.74 17.08 62.05
N PHE A 828 19.59 16.16 61.57
CA PHE A 828 19.22 14.90 60.92
C PHE A 828 20.34 13.88 61.15
N ASP A 829 20.01 12.58 61.25
CA ASP A 829 21.00 11.50 61.43
C ASP A 829 21.96 11.66 62.63
N GLY A 830 21.56 12.42 63.67
CA GLY A 830 22.43 12.75 64.81
C GLY A 830 23.48 13.83 64.53
N GLU A 831 23.60 14.30 63.28
CA GLU A 831 24.43 15.44 62.90
C GLU A 831 23.69 16.76 63.16
N THR A 832 24.40 17.73 63.75
CA THR A 832 23.92 19.10 63.92
C THR A 832 24.77 20.00 63.02
N THR A 833 24.17 20.61 61.99
CA THR A 833 24.90 21.45 61.02
C THR A 833 25.26 22.85 61.56
N GLY A 834 25.09 23.06 62.87
CA GLY A 834 25.40 24.29 63.58
C GLY A 834 26.38 24.03 64.72
N ILE A 835 27.09 25.09 65.15
CA ILE A 835 27.94 25.06 66.34
C ILE A 835 27.03 25.01 67.58
N TYR A 836 26.55 23.82 67.91
CA TYR A 836 26.19 23.41 69.25
C TYR A 836 26.73 22.00 69.40
N GLY A 837 27.96 21.89 69.93
CA GLY A 837 28.48 20.61 70.39
C GLY A 837 27.51 20.07 71.44
N THR A 838 27.06 18.84 71.21
CA THR A 838 26.31 18.05 72.17
C THR A 838 27.04 18.00 73.51
N THR A 839 26.27 18.26 74.55
CA THR A 839 26.54 17.89 75.94
C THR A 839 26.91 16.42 76.05
N ASP A 840 28.01 16.12 76.73
CA ASP A 840 28.14 14.88 77.49
C ASP A 840 28.61 15.22 78.90
N ASP A 841 27.69 15.07 79.85
CA ASP A 841 28.01 14.85 81.24
C ASP A 841 28.76 13.52 81.36
N THR A 842 30.08 13.53 81.24
CA THR A 842 31.03 12.56 81.83
C THR A 842 32.46 12.83 81.34
N THR A 843 33.17 13.75 82.01
CA THR A 843 34.60 13.60 82.35
C THR A 843 35.03 14.73 83.28
N ASP A 844 35.22 14.39 84.56
CA ASP A 844 36.02 15.18 85.48
C ASP A 844 37.46 15.28 84.95
N GLY A 845 37.99 16.51 84.90
CA GLY A 845 39.43 16.74 84.92
C GLY A 845 40.02 17.64 83.82
N ALA A 846 39.98 18.97 84.03
CA ALA A 846 41.10 19.91 83.79
C ALA A 846 40.64 21.37 84.01
N VAL A 847 40.89 21.92 85.20
CA VAL A 847 40.43 23.27 85.62
C VAL A 847 41.49 24.37 85.42
N ASP A 848 42.65 24.08 84.84
CA ASP A 848 43.79 25.02 84.87
C ASP A 848 44.09 25.60 83.49
N GLY A 849 43.61 26.81 83.23
CA GLY A 849 44.12 27.64 82.12
C GLY A 849 44.26 29.10 82.52
N ALA A 850 44.90 29.88 81.65
CA ALA A 850 45.23 31.28 81.92
C ALA A 850 43.98 32.10 82.28
N VAL A 851 44.13 32.92 83.31
CA VAL A 851 43.08 33.78 83.88
C VAL A 851 43.20 35.15 83.27
N TYR A 852 42.10 35.67 82.73
CA TYR A 852 42.04 37.01 82.12
C TYR A 852 41.02 37.89 82.83
N ASN A 853 41.31 39.19 82.99
CA ASN A 853 40.30 40.16 83.41
C ASN A 853 39.34 40.49 82.24
N LEU A 854 38.27 41.26 82.51
CA LEU A 854 37.28 41.64 81.49
C LEU A 854 37.85 42.59 80.40
N GLN A 855 39.06 43.10 80.59
CA GLN A 855 39.81 43.89 79.60
C GLN A 855 40.72 43.01 78.73
N GLY A 856 40.70 41.68 78.91
CA GLY A 856 41.47 40.73 78.10
C GLY A 856 42.95 40.61 78.48
N GLN A 857 43.34 41.16 79.63
CA GLN A 857 44.72 41.05 80.14
C GLN A 857 44.87 39.78 80.96
N ARG A 858 45.94 39.02 80.70
CA ARG A 858 46.29 37.82 81.47
C ARG A 858 46.78 38.23 82.87
N VAL A 859 46.10 37.75 83.91
CA VAL A 859 46.38 38.05 85.31
C VAL A 859 46.95 36.87 86.10
N ALA A 860 46.80 35.65 85.59
CA ALA A 860 47.47 34.46 86.12
C ALA A 860 47.54 33.34 85.07
N ASP A 861 48.39 32.35 85.29
CA ASP A 861 48.58 31.21 84.37
C ASP A 861 47.57 30.08 84.60
N ARG A 862 46.98 30.02 85.80
CA ARG A 862 45.92 29.09 86.20
C ARG A 862 45.09 29.70 87.34
N LEU A 863 43.88 29.20 87.58
CA LEU A 863 43.02 29.66 88.67
C LEU A 863 43.02 28.66 89.84
N ASP A 864 44.12 28.62 90.60
CA ASP A 864 44.24 27.82 91.82
C ASP A 864 43.84 28.61 93.09
N ASP A 865 43.77 27.93 94.23
CA ASP A 865 43.38 28.52 95.52
C ASP A 865 44.34 29.61 96.03
N SER A 866 45.59 29.62 95.57
CA SER A 866 46.56 30.68 95.90
C SER A 866 46.23 31.95 95.10
N VAL A 867 46.00 31.80 93.79
CA VAL A 867 45.62 32.90 92.89
C VAL A 867 44.28 33.52 93.31
N ARG A 868 43.29 32.69 93.70
CA ARG A 868 41.97 33.17 94.18
C ARG A 868 42.04 34.11 95.39
N ARG A 869 43.11 34.04 96.20
CA ARG A 869 43.32 34.92 97.37
C ARG A 869 44.14 36.17 97.06
N GLN A 870 44.78 36.23 95.89
CA GLN A 870 45.68 37.32 95.49
C GLN A 870 45.06 38.27 94.47
N ILE A 871 44.13 37.77 93.64
CA ILE A 871 43.43 38.61 92.65
C ILE A 871 42.18 39.27 93.27
N PRO A 872 41.85 40.53 92.90
CA PRO A 872 40.67 41.21 93.43
C PRO A 872 39.36 40.47 93.18
N THR A 873 38.38 40.61 94.08
CA THR A 873 37.00 40.17 93.87
C THR A 873 36.47 40.70 92.55
N GLY A 874 35.97 39.82 91.69
CA GLY A 874 35.57 40.20 90.34
C GLY A 874 35.27 39.02 89.43
N VAL A 875 34.88 39.34 88.19
CA VAL A 875 34.61 38.35 87.14
C VAL A 875 35.83 38.21 86.25
N TYR A 876 36.30 36.98 86.08
CA TYR A 876 37.45 36.62 85.25
C TYR A 876 37.05 35.62 84.16
N ILE A 877 37.84 35.54 83.10
CA ILE A 877 37.72 34.52 82.06
C ILE A 877 38.81 33.46 82.26
N VAL A 878 38.40 32.21 82.43
CA VAL A 878 39.29 31.05 82.56
C VAL A 878 38.82 29.99 81.59
N ASN A 879 39.68 29.56 80.66
CA ASN A 879 39.32 28.59 79.61
C ASN A 879 38.01 28.96 78.86
N GLY A 880 37.87 30.25 78.53
CA GLY A 880 36.71 30.76 77.79
C GLY A 880 35.41 30.88 78.60
N ARG A 881 35.44 30.62 79.92
CA ARG A 881 34.26 30.69 80.82
C ARG A 881 34.39 31.84 81.82
N LYS A 882 33.27 32.48 82.15
CA LYS A 882 33.19 33.48 83.23
C LYS A 882 33.24 32.79 84.59
N VAL A 883 34.20 33.17 85.43
CA VAL A 883 34.37 32.69 86.80
C VAL A 883 34.33 33.88 87.75
N ILE A 884 33.55 33.77 88.82
CA ILE A 884 33.44 34.80 89.85
C ILE A 884 34.38 34.44 91.00
N VAL A 885 35.36 35.30 91.26
CA VAL A 885 36.22 35.22 92.44
C VAL A 885 35.61 36.15 93.48
N LYS A 886 35.24 35.59 94.64
CA LYS A 886 34.58 36.32 95.74
C LYS A 886 35.58 36.82 96.75
#